data_AF-A0AA36I105-F1
#
_entry.id   AF-A0AA36I105-F1
#
_cell.length_a   1.000
_cell.length_b   1.000
_cell.length_c   1.000
_cell.angle_alpha   90.00
_cell.angle_beta   90.00
_cell.angle_gamma   90.00
#
_symmetry.space_group_name_H-M   'P 1'
#
loop_
_entity.id
_entity.type
_entity.pdbx_description
1 polymer ?
#
loop_
_entity_poly.entity_id
_entity_poly.type
_entity_poly.pdbx_seq_one_letter_code
_entity_poly.pdbx_strand_id
1 'polypeptide(L)'
;MAVATWLAAICGAAAVLLLVCYVLLSSTARKPKKSKKKREPAIQEEAKNLAQTRREVVGRATQLTKEEMAIHLGRGPDVIEKERLLKRDALHVFRKLQACTPEDRSSLYAEAVQLFDSIESRGFAGMASARIVFCNAVMECDGLESLRGAQEQQDSAAAQLVRKLSASMATRTILQSNRAYDHIYDPNYTTSHPNDHYRQTSKAMFNAQRIERVPDDKYLFSELPHYPRCTIQVTSKEALPRHVDKDWFSPQERPADATQDVVYGSQRFKFQAWPNKQMLSTLPHIVQYAFKSNHGSFPAEGTMASEPPTKTVATQSMFRESEAQTVPYSPDYQIPANQVPEVLQLTHLTYGAGLPASEAELLIIERTRQKRIFKQMLPPPCDEFGMEVRIQLMEAQEFREWADRERTIKELQDKRLQLLHQAFEQRDAHRENSQLGKIDRVRQRKEEERDRKLAACQRLRTKVLRKMQKERTKADAPGQKRDVIAEYADFTSEVYAPLARHGHVPDYNTAKIEADLASFPGLVQLEASLHPSVLRAPEKHPKDMEKKKSSHQIRKELEMTTALKTAMESIKKELQQNEGEAGKGDTSPGTGLKKFHLRNVLERPDSPRDKNDVLPEEEEQESAVLLLQRLIRGRAYQNLMFEGKEKRLDLINELRAAERFAETATRVEEKRYVDQMRDKAFEGVLESVQGSVISQTLDQLSKELLRFQEERRIAAMVKLAERDRQERQAMESGRRQAEERLREREDEMFRQIMGVHQGTVDSYLEEVLTNTVEEAAQSRALTEARLKAQYINQVVDKLEASAQEPEVVVRELVHTFNLPHVQREVIQRRIAQENKRFSEAARGALDETYKRVTEHVNPPQ
;
A
#
# COMPACT_ATOMS: atom_id res chain seq x y z
N MET A 1 -11.71 63.92 41.82
CA MET A 1 -10.36 63.67 41.27
C MET A 1 -9.48 62.83 42.20
N ALA A 2 -9.34 63.18 43.49
CA ALA A 2 -8.47 62.44 44.43
C ALA A 2 -8.91 60.99 44.73
N VAL A 3 -10.21 60.70 44.73
CA VAL A 3 -10.72 59.33 44.96
C VAL A 3 -10.50 58.41 43.75
N ALA A 4 -10.55 58.98 42.55
CA ALA A 4 -10.33 58.22 41.30
C ALA A 4 -8.85 57.82 41.14
N THR A 5 -7.91 58.68 41.55
CA THR A 5 -6.48 58.35 41.54
C THR A 5 -6.13 57.28 42.58
N TRP A 6 -6.80 57.29 43.74
CA TRP A 6 -6.67 56.23 44.75
C TRP A 6 -7.22 54.88 44.27
N LEU A 7 -8.40 54.86 43.64
CA LEU A 7 -8.98 53.64 43.08
C LEU A 7 -8.12 53.07 41.94
N ALA A 8 -7.56 53.92 41.07
CA ALA A 8 -6.64 53.49 40.02
C ALA A 8 -5.35 52.89 40.58
N ALA A 9 -4.80 53.47 41.67
CA ALA A 9 -3.60 52.94 42.33
C ALA A 9 -3.87 51.59 43.02
N ILE A 10 -5.04 51.42 43.66
CA ILE A 10 -5.44 50.17 44.30
C ILE A 10 -5.66 49.07 43.26
N CYS A 11 -6.35 49.37 42.15
CA CYS A 11 -6.53 48.43 41.05
C CYS A 11 -5.20 48.06 40.38
N GLY A 12 -4.28 49.02 40.24
CA GLY A 12 -2.93 48.77 39.74
C GLY A 12 -2.13 47.83 40.66
N ALA A 13 -2.18 48.07 41.97
CA ALA A 13 -1.51 47.21 42.96
C ALA A 13 -2.10 45.79 42.99
N ALA A 14 -3.43 45.65 42.86
CA ALA A 14 -4.11 44.36 42.79
C ALA A 14 -3.73 43.57 41.52
N ALA A 15 -3.58 44.25 40.37
CA ALA A 15 -3.14 43.61 39.12
C ALA A 15 -1.69 43.09 39.22
N VAL A 16 -0.80 43.84 39.88
CA VAL A 16 0.59 43.41 40.11
C VAL A 16 0.64 42.21 41.06
N LEU A 17 -0.17 42.20 42.13
CA LEU A 17 -0.26 41.05 43.04
C LEU A 17 -0.79 39.79 42.36
N LEU A 18 -1.78 39.91 41.47
CA LEU A 18 -2.28 38.78 40.68
C LEU A 18 -1.22 38.23 39.71
N LEU A 19 -0.41 39.11 39.10
CA LEU A 19 0.72 38.71 38.26
C LEU A 19 1.80 37.97 39.06
N VAL A 20 2.12 38.44 40.27
CA VAL A 20 3.07 37.77 41.16
C VAL A 20 2.54 36.40 41.61
N CYS A 21 1.25 36.30 41.94
CA CYS A 21 0.62 35.01 42.24
C CYS A 21 0.64 34.06 41.04
N TYR A 22 0.39 34.54 39.82
CA TYR A 22 0.47 33.73 38.60
C TYR A 22 1.90 33.23 38.33
N VAL A 23 2.91 34.07 38.55
CA VAL A 23 4.32 33.67 38.43
C VAL A 23 4.71 32.65 39.51
N LEU A 24 4.22 32.79 40.75
CA LEU A 24 4.45 31.82 41.82
C LEU A 24 3.77 30.47 41.55
N LEU A 25 2.52 30.47 41.09
CA LEU A 25 1.79 29.25 40.71
C LEU A 25 2.41 28.55 39.48
N SER A 26 2.92 29.29 38.50
CA SER A 26 3.64 28.71 37.36
C SER A 26 5.01 28.13 37.75
N SER A 27 5.63 28.64 38.82
CA SER A 27 6.90 28.11 39.34
C SER A 27 6.74 26.82 40.16
N THR A 28 5.62 26.64 40.85
CA THR A 28 5.33 25.48 41.71
C THR A 28 4.75 24.28 40.95
N ALA A 29 4.27 24.44 39.72
CA ALA A 29 3.73 23.37 38.87
C ALA A 29 4.78 22.47 38.18
N ARG A 30 5.98 22.28 38.77
CA ARG A 30 6.96 21.30 38.29
C ARG A 30 6.59 19.89 38.79
N LYS A 31 5.96 19.09 37.92
CA LYS A 31 5.63 17.67 38.12
C LYS A 31 6.84 16.85 38.61
N PRO A 32 6.63 15.80 39.44
CA PRO A 32 7.69 15.00 40.03
C PRO A 32 8.48 14.20 38.99
N LYS A 33 9.82 14.19 39.13
CA LYS A 33 10.75 13.39 38.34
C LYS A 33 10.51 11.90 38.63
N LYS A 34 10.01 11.14 37.64
CA LYS A 34 10.07 9.68 37.66
C LYS A 34 11.53 9.23 37.57
N SER A 35 11.95 8.44 38.56
CA SER A 35 13.25 7.78 38.63
C SER A 35 13.45 6.86 37.42
N LYS A 36 14.47 7.15 36.59
CA LYS A 36 14.91 6.25 35.53
C LYS A 36 15.68 5.10 36.16
N LYS A 37 15.10 3.89 36.12
CA LYS A 37 15.84 2.63 36.29
C LYS A 37 16.97 2.58 35.27
N LYS A 38 18.19 2.44 35.76
CA LYS A 38 19.44 2.24 35.02
C LYS A 38 19.32 0.90 34.28
N ARG A 39 19.18 0.92 32.96
CA ARG A 39 19.40 -0.26 32.09
C ARG A 39 20.73 -0.06 31.37
N GLU A 40 21.49 -1.15 31.28
CA GLU A 40 22.90 -1.22 30.96
C GLU A 40 23.27 -0.66 29.56
N PRO A 41 24.47 -0.08 29.41
CA PRO A 41 24.87 0.68 28.22
C PRO A 41 25.18 -0.16 26.96
N ALA A 42 25.41 -1.47 27.10
CA ALA A 42 25.88 -2.31 25.98
C ALA A 42 24.83 -2.51 24.86
N ILE A 43 23.55 -2.68 25.23
CA ILE A 43 22.45 -2.91 24.26
C ILE A 43 22.13 -1.63 23.45
N GLN A 44 22.49 -0.45 23.96
CA GLN A 44 22.26 0.82 23.27
C GLN A 44 23.30 1.11 22.18
N GLU A 45 24.51 0.57 22.25
CA GLU A 45 25.53 0.78 21.21
C GLU A 45 25.26 -0.10 19.98
N GLU A 46 24.90 -1.37 20.17
CA GLU A 46 24.51 -2.23 19.04
C GLU A 46 23.25 -1.72 18.33
N ALA A 47 22.24 -1.25 19.08
CA ALA A 47 21.04 -0.65 18.50
C ALA A 47 21.32 0.68 17.76
N LYS A 48 22.33 1.46 18.19
CA LYS A 48 22.76 2.68 17.50
C LYS A 48 23.54 2.36 16.24
N ASN A 49 24.42 1.37 16.28
CA ASN A 49 25.18 0.92 15.12
C ASN A 49 24.25 0.34 14.04
N LEU A 50 23.26 -0.46 14.43
CA LEU A 50 22.26 -1.03 13.52
C LEU A 50 21.27 0.02 12.97
N ALA A 51 21.03 1.10 13.72
CA ALA A 51 20.25 2.26 13.27
C ALA A 51 21.05 3.22 12.38
N GLN A 52 22.37 3.31 12.57
CA GLN A 52 23.27 4.07 11.70
C GLN A 52 23.45 3.37 10.35
N THR A 53 23.68 2.05 10.33
CA THR A 53 23.77 1.29 9.08
C THR A 53 22.47 1.35 8.28
N ARG A 54 21.30 1.25 8.94
CA ARG A 54 19.99 1.46 8.27
C ARG A 54 19.80 2.89 7.74
N ARG A 55 20.33 3.91 8.43
CA ARG A 55 20.25 5.31 7.96
C ARG A 55 21.19 5.59 6.80
N GLU A 56 22.35 4.95 6.76
CA GLU A 56 23.30 5.09 5.65
C GLU A 56 22.79 4.38 4.38
N VAL A 57 22.16 3.22 4.52
CA VAL A 57 21.53 2.49 3.40
C VAL A 57 20.31 3.25 2.85
N VAL A 58 19.46 3.81 3.72
CA VAL A 58 18.30 4.64 3.31
C VAL A 58 18.74 6.02 2.80
N GLY A 59 19.84 6.56 3.31
CA GLY A 59 20.44 7.82 2.85
C GLY A 59 21.03 7.71 1.44
N ARG A 60 21.71 6.59 1.12
CA ARG A 60 22.18 6.29 -0.24
C ARG A 60 21.04 6.06 -1.22
N ALA A 61 19.98 5.37 -0.81
CA ALA A 61 18.80 5.12 -1.65
C ALA A 61 18.01 6.39 -1.97
N THR A 62 18.04 7.41 -1.09
CA THR A 62 17.28 8.66 -1.28
C THR A 62 18.07 9.75 -2.03
N GLN A 63 19.39 9.65 -2.09
CA GLN A 63 20.24 10.55 -2.89
C GLN A 63 20.22 10.18 -4.38
N LEU A 64 20.25 8.89 -4.71
CA LEU A 64 20.14 8.41 -6.11
C LEU A 64 18.79 8.80 -6.75
N THR A 65 17.69 8.74 -5.99
CA THR A 65 16.35 9.12 -6.51
C THR A 65 16.15 10.62 -6.74
N LYS A 66 17.03 11.48 -6.20
CA LYS A 66 16.89 12.95 -6.34
C LYS A 66 17.68 13.52 -7.51
N GLU A 67 18.75 12.85 -7.94
CA GLU A 67 19.56 13.27 -9.07
C GLU A 67 18.98 12.78 -10.42
N GLU A 68 18.25 11.66 -10.44
CA GLU A 68 17.61 11.13 -11.66
C GLU A 68 16.27 11.82 -12.03
N MET A 69 15.58 12.46 -11.07
CA MET A 69 14.28 13.11 -11.35
C MET A 69 14.40 14.49 -12.01
N ALA A 70 15.61 15.02 -12.23
CA ALA A 70 15.83 16.36 -12.76
C ALA A 70 16.06 16.42 -14.29
N ILE A 71 16.02 15.29 -15.00
CA ILE A 71 16.37 15.21 -16.42
C ILE A 71 15.19 14.63 -17.23
N HIS A 72 14.54 15.51 -18.00
CA HIS A 72 13.55 15.27 -19.07
C HIS A 72 12.13 14.76 -18.70
N LEU A 73 11.23 15.71 -18.37
CA LEU A 73 9.77 15.55 -18.50
C LEU A 73 9.16 16.69 -19.35
N GLY A 74 9.61 16.82 -20.60
CA GLY A 74 9.01 17.73 -21.58
C GLY A 74 8.29 16.94 -22.65
N ARG A 75 6.95 17.07 -22.75
CA ARG A 75 6.21 16.65 -23.95
C ARG A 75 6.70 17.49 -25.14
N GLY A 76 6.99 16.86 -26.28
CA GLY A 76 7.49 17.57 -27.47
C GLY A 76 6.50 18.66 -27.95
N PRO A 77 7.00 19.84 -28.40
CA PRO A 77 6.15 20.97 -28.79
C PRO A 77 5.18 20.62 -29.92
N ASP A 78 5.60 19.83 -30.90
CA ASP A 78 4.79 19.43 -32.06
C ASP A 78 3.56 18.59 -31.68
N VAL A 79 3.69 17.74 -30.65
CA VAL A 79 2.57 16.92 -30.15
C VAL A 79 1.55 17.80 -29.44
N ILE A 80 2.01 18.78 -28.68
CA ILE A 80 1.15 19.74 -27.97
C ILE A 80 0.39 20.62 -28.97
N GLU A 81 1.03 21.06 -30.06
CA GLU A 81 0.37 21.85 -31.10
C GLU A 81 -0.71 21.05 -31.83
N LYS A 82 -0.43 19.80 -32.22
CA LYS A 82 -1.42 18.92 -32.86
C LYS A 82 -2.60 18.59 -31.93
N GLU A 83 -2.36 18.37 -30.64
CA GLU A 83 -3.42 18.17 -29.64
C GLU A 83 -4.27 19.43 -29.44
N ARG A 84 -3.66 20.62 -29.44
CA ARG A 84 -4.40 21.90 -29.37
C ARG A 84 -5.27 22.13 -30.59
N LEU A 85 -4.78 21.82 -31.79
CA LEU A 85 -5.56 21.90 -33.02
C LEU A 85 -6.74 20.92 -33.01
N LEU A 86 -6.51 19.66 -32.61
CA LEU A 86 -7.57 18.67 -32.47
C LEU A 86 -8.64 19.12 -31.45
N LYS A 87 -8.22 19.68 -30.31
CA LYS A 87 -9.14 20.21 -29.30
C LYS A 87 -9.96 21.37 -29.87
N ARG A 88 -9.33 22.30 -30.59
CA ARG A 88 -10.00 23.44 -31.22
C ARG A 88 -11.04 22.99 -32.24
N ASP A 89 -10.66 22.07 -33.13
CA ASP A 89 -11.54 21.56 -34.19
C ASP A 89 -12.72 20.79 -33.58
N ALA A 90 -12.48 19.95 -32.56
CA ALA A 90 -13.53 19.23 -31.85
C ALA A 90 -14.49 20.17 -31.10
N LEU A 91 -13.97 21.16 -30.35
CA LEU A 91 -14.82 22.16 -29.67
C LEU A 91 -15.66 22.98 -30.65
N HIS A 92 -15.13 23.28 -31.83
CA HIS A 92 -15.86 24.02 -32.86
C HIS A 92 -17.06 23.22 -33.39
N VAL A 93 -16.89 21.91 -33.65
CA VAL A 93 -17.99 21.04 -34.08
C VAL A 93 -19.02 20.84 -32.98
N PHE A 94 -18.60 20.59 -31.73
CA PHE A 94 -19.55 20.38 -30.63
C PHE A 94 -20.28 21.66 -30.19
N ARG A 95 -19.67 22.84 -30.32
CA ARG A 95 -20.39 24.12 -30.10
C ARG A 95 -21.39 24.43 -31.22
N LYS A 96 -21.08 24.08 -32.47
CA LYS A 96 -22.06 24.17 -33.58
C LYS A 96 -23.25 23.24 -33.34
N LEU A 97 -22.99 22.02 -32.85
CA LEU A 97 -24.05 21.06 -32.48
C LEU A 97 -25.01 21.62 -31.42
N GLN A 98 -24.51 22.40 -30.46
CA GLN A 98 -25.34 23.06 -29.45
C GLN A 98 -26.22 24.18 -30.04
N ALA A 99 -25.74 24.89 -31.07
CA ALA A 99 -26.40 26.08 -31.62
C ALA A 99 -27.40 25.77 -32.76
N CYS A 100 -27.36 24.58 -33.37
CA CYS A 100 -28.13 24.23 -34.58
C CYS A 100 -29.49 23.57 -34.30
N THR A 101 -30.40 23.77 -35.27
CA THR A 101 -31.72 23.11 -35.40
C THR A 101 -31.58 21.61 -35.69
N PRO A 102 -32.60 20.78 -35.40
CA PRO A 102 -32.47 19.31 -35.43
C PRO A 102 -32.07 18.72 -36.80
N GLU A 103 -32.42 19.36 -37.92
CA GLU A 103 -32.11 18.87 -39.27
C GLU A 103 -30.59 18.92 -39.58
N ASP A 104 -29.88 19.93 -39.07
CA ASP A 104 -28.44 20.12 -39.28
C ASP A 104 -27.57 19.28 -38.33
N ARG A 105 -28.15 18.63 -37.31
CA ARG A 105 -27.39 17.86 -36.33
C ARG A 105 -26.79 16.59 -36.93
N SER A 106 -27.49 15.96 -37.87
CA SER A 106 -27.04 14.73 -38.53
C SER A 106 -25.74 14.93 -39.33
N SER A 107 -25.62 16.05 -40.06
CA SER A 107 -24.42 16.41 -40.83
C SER A 107 -23.24 16.77 -39.93
N LEU A 108 -23.49 17.45 -38.82
CA LEU A 108 -22.47 17.78 -37.82
C LEU A 108 -21.97 16.55 -37.03
N TYR A 109 -22.83 15.55 -36.77
CA TYR A 109 -22.37 14.27 -36.23
C TYR A 109 -21.52 13.48 -37.23
N ALA A 110 -21.82 13.55 -38.54
CA ALA A 110 -20.98 12.97 -39.57
C ALA A 110 -19.60 13.67 -39.65
N GLU A 111 -19.56 15.00 -39.52
CA GLU A 111 -18.31 15.78 -39.40
C GLU A 111 -17.50 15.39 -38.14
N ALA A 112 -18.17 15.16 -37.00
CA ALA A 112 -17.53 14.70 -35.77
C ALA A 112 -16.94 13.28 -35.90
N VAL A 113 -17.61 12.37 -36.62
CA VAL A 113 -17.09 11.03 -36.92
C VAL A 113 -15.87 11.11 -37.85
N GLN A 114 -15.91 11.97 -38.88
CA GLN A 114 -14.77 12.20 -39.77
C GLN A 114 -13.57 12.81 -39.02
N LEU A 115 -13.81 13.73 -38.08
CA LEU A 115 -12.76 14.26 -37.21
C LEU A 115 -12.14 13.19 -36.32
N PHE A 116 -12.96 12.29 -35.75
CA PHE A 116 -12.48 11.17 -34.93
C PHE A 116 -11.64 10.18 -35.76
N ASP A 117 -12.06 9.89 -36.99
CA ASP A 117 -11.32 9.00 -37.90
C ASP A 117 -10.03 9.64 -38.41
N SER A 118 -10.00 10.97 -38.56
CA SER A 118 -8.80 11.70 -38.92
C SER A 118 -7.70 11.65 -37.84
N ILE A 119 -8.01 11.21 -36.61
CA ILE A 119 -7.00 11.03 -35.54
C ILE A 119 -5.98 9.96 -35.95
N GLU A 120 -6.41 8.93 -36.68
CA GLU A 120 -5.54 7.84 -37.17
C GLU A 120 -4.63 8.29 -38.31
N SER A 121 -5.11 9.19 -39.19
CA SER A 121 -4.33 9.71 -40.31
C SER A 121 -3.40 10.87 -39.96
N ARG A 122 -3.62 11.58 -38.83
CA ARG A 122 -2.81 12.73 -38.38
C ARG A 122 -1.47 12.38 -37.71
N GLY A 123 -1.15 11.08 -37.55
CA GLY A 123 0.17 10.61 -37.09
C GLY A 123 0.57 11.08 -35.69
N PHE A 124 -0.26 10.80 -34.67
CA PHE A 124 0.04 11.09 -33.27
C PHE A 124 0.97 10.04 -32.66
N ALA A 125 2.04 10.47 -31.96
CA ALA A 125 2.91 9.57 -31.19
C ALA A 125 2.19 8.91 -29.99
N GLY A 126 1.04 9.45 -29.58
CA GLY A 126 0.17 8.92 -28.54
C GLY A 126 -1.28 8.85 -28.99
N MET A 127 -1.69 7.75 -29.61
CA MET A 127 -3.08 7.53 -30.05
C MET A 127 -4.09 7.64 -28.89
N ALA A 128 -3.68 7.22 -27.69
CA ALA A 128 -4.50 7.35 -26.49
C ALA A 128 -4.66 8.82 -26.06
N SER A 129 -3.63 9.66 -26.16
CA SER A 129 -3.72 11.06 -25.73
C SER A 129 -4.62 11.87 -26.65
N ALA A 130 -4.51 11.72 -27.97
CA ALA A 130 -5.37 12.39 -28.94
C ALA A 130 -6.85 12.01 -28.78
N ARG A 131 -7.15 10.72 -28.57
CA ARG A 131 -8.52 10.26 -28.27
C ARG A 131 -9.06 10.82 -26.95
N ILE A 132 -8.22 10.93 -25.92
CA ILE A 132 -8.58 11.57 -24.65
C ILE A 132 -8.87 13.06 -24.85
N VAL A 133 -8.08 13.78 -25.65
CA VAL A 133 -8.32 15.20 -25.94
C VAL A 133 -9.65 15.41 -26.67
N PHE A 134 -9.99 14.53 -27.63
CA PHE A 134 -11.29 14.55 -28.30
C PHE A 134 -12.44 14.27 -27.31
N CYS A 135 -12.33 13.23 -26.48
CA CYS A 135 -13.33 12.93 -25.44
C CYS A 135 -13.51 14.07 -24.44
N ASN A 136 -12.42 14.74 -24.05
CA ASN A 136 -12.50 15.91 -23.17
C ASN A 136 -13.23 17.08 -23.84
N ALA A 137 -13.05 17.29 -25.15
CA ALA A 137 -13.81 18.31 -25.89
C ALA A 137 -15.32 17.97 -25.97
N VAL A 138 -15.68 16.69 -26.09
CA VAL A 138 -17.08 16.22 -26.02
C VAL A 138 -17.69 16.52 -24.65
N MET A 139 -16.94 16.23 -23.57
CA MET A 139 -17.37 16.48 -22.19
C MET A 139 -17.48 17.97 -21.88
N GLU A 140 -16.60 18.82 -22.41
CA GLU A 140 -16.60 20.27 -22.19
C GLU A 140 -17.81 20.97 -22.85
N CYS A 141 -18.50 20.32 -23.79
CA CYS A 141 -19.65 20.88 -24.52
C CYS A 141 -20.96 20.12 -24.23
N ASP A 142 -21.07 19.43 -23.09
CA ASP A 142 -22.25 18.60 -22.73
C ASP A 142 -22.71 17.68 -23.88
N GLY A 143 -21.78 17.29 -24.75
CA GLY A 143 -22.08 16.63 -26.01
C GLY A 143 -22.67 15.24 -25.80
N LEU A 144 -22.46 14.64 -24.62
CA LEU A 144 -23.04 13.36 -24.23
C LEU A 144 -24.57 13.42 -24.05
N GLU A 145 -25.13 14.54 -23.60
CA GLU A 145 -26.59 14.70 -23.48
C GLU A 145 -27.22 14.84 -24.86
N SER A 146 -26.57 15.61 -25.74
CA SER A 146 -26.97 15.77 -27.15
C SER A 146 -26.87 14.44 -27.92
N LEU A 147 -25.84 13.63 -27.64
CA LEU A 147 -25.65 12.29 -28.22
C LEU A 147 -26.66 11.28 -27.67
N ARG A 148 -27.03 11.36 -26.39
CA ARG A 148 -28.08 10.52 -25.79
C ARG A 148 -29.45 10.85 -26.40
N GLY A 149 -29.79 12.14 -26.54
CA GLY A 149 -31.02 12.57 -27.21
C GLY A 149 -31.08 12.17 -28.68
N ALA A 150 -29.96 12.22 -29.41
CA ALA A 150 -29.88 11.74 -30.79
C ALA A 150 -29.93 10.20 -30.92
N GLN A 151 -29.46 9.47 -29.90
CA GLN A 151 -29.59 8.01 -29.84
C GLN A 151 -31.05 7.57 -29.64
N GLU A 152 -31.82 8.33 -28.86
CA GLU A 152 -33.27 8.14 -28.71
C GLU A 152 -34.03 8.45 -30.02
N GLN A 153 -33.48 9.32 -30.87
CA GLN A 153 -34.01 9.67 -32.20
C GLN A 153 -33.53 8.76 -33.35
N GLN A 154 -32.76 7.70 -33.06
CA GLN A 154 -32.20 6.73 -34.04
C GLN A 154 -31.27 7.31 -35.12
N ASP A 155 -30.53 8.38 -34.84
CA ASP A 155 -29.55 8.91 -35.79
C ASP A 155 -28.34 7.98 -35.99
N SER A 156 -28.14 7.50 -37.22
CA SER A 156 -27.05 6.56 -37.59
C SER A 156 -25.65 7.13 -37.31
N ALA A 157 -25.42 8.41 -37.59
CA ALA A 157 -24.12 9.06 -37.37
C ALA A 157 -23.78 9.23 -35.88
N ALA A 158 -24.78 9.56 -35.04
CA ALA A 158 -24.61 9.68 -33.59
C ALA A 158 -24.32 8.31 -32.95
N ALA A 159 -25.03 7.26 -33.38
CA ALA A 159 -24.80 5.89 -32.90
C ALA A 159 -23.38 5.38 -33.25
N GLN A 160 -22.88 5.70 -34.45
CA GLN A 160 -21.52 5.36 -34.85
C GLN A 160 -20.47 6.08 -33.99
N LEU A 161 -20.67 7.37 -33.69
CA LEU A 161 -19.76 8.13 -32.81
C LEU A 161 -19.72 7.55 -31.39
N VAL A 162 -20.87 7.21 -30.79
CA VAL A 162 -20.95 6.59 -29.46
C VAL A 162 -20.26 5.23 -29.41
N ARG A 163 -20.41 4.41 -30.47
CA ARG A 163 -19.72 3.12 -30.57
C ARG A 163 -18.20 3.29 -30.61
N LYS A 164 -17.70 4.31 -31.32
CA LYS A 164 -16.26 4.61 -31.39
C LYS A 164 -15.71 5.16 -30.07
N LEU A 165 -16.45 6.03 -29.40
CA LEU A 165 -16.09 6.58 -28.08
C LEU A 165 -16.03 5.49 -27.00
N SER A 166 -17.04 4.60 -26.95
CA SER A 166 -17.09 3.49 -25.98
C SER A 166 -15.98 2.47 -26.16
N ALA A 167 -15.61 2.12 -27.40
CA ALA A 167 -14.48 1.24 -27.69
C ALA A 167 -13.14 1.82 -27.20
N SER A 168 -12.97 3.14 -27.21
CA SER A 168 -11.72 3.80 -26.77
C SER A 168 -11.51 3.77 -25.25
N MET A 169 -12.59 3.68 -24.46
CA MET A 169 -12.54 3.72 -22.99
C MET A 169 -12.37 2.33 -22.33
N ALA A 170 -12.43 1.24 -23.09
CA ALA A 170 -12.54 -0.13 -22.57
C ALA A 170 -11.20 -0.89 -22.35
N THR A 171 -10.05 -0.22 -22.28
CA THR A 171 -8.76 -0.90 -21.99
C THR A 171 -8.51 -1.02 -20.48
N ARG A 172 -9.11 -2.03 -19.83
CA ARG A 172 -8.77 -2.45 -18.45
C ARG A 172 -8.16 -3.85 -18.48
N THR A 173 -6.91 -3.98 -18.05
CA THR A 173 -6.25 -5.26 -17.78
C THR A 173 -6.66 -5.79 -16.41
N ILE A 174 -7.22 -7.00 -16.36
CA ILE A 174 -7.56 -7.72 -15.14
C ILE A 174 -6.31 -8.47 -14.68
N LEU A 175 -5.89 -8.33 -13.42
CA LEU A 175 -4.70 -8.99 -12.87
C LEU A 175 -5.15 -10.05 -11.85
N GLN A 176 -4.92 -11.34 -12.16
CA GLN A 176 -5.17 -12.45 -11.23
C GLN A 176 -4.02 -12.61 -10.24
N SER A 177 -4.30 -13.17 -9.05
CA SER A 177 -3.29 -13.45 -8.03
C SER A 177 -2.53 -14.75 -8.32
N ASN A 178 -1.20 -14.69 -8.42
CA ASN A 178 -0.33 -15.85 -8.69
C ASN A 178 -0.13 -16.72 -7.42
N ARG A 179 -0.11 -18.05 -7.58
CA ARG A 179 0.23 -19.04 -6.53
C ARG A 179 1.76 -19.15 -6.35
N ALA A 180 2.18 -19.84 -5.29
CA ALA A 180 3.60 -20.10 -5.04
C ALA A 180 4.17 -21.04 -6.12
N TYR A 181 5.20 -20.58 -6.83
CA TYR A 181 5.88 -21.26 -7.95
C TYR A 181 5.14 -21.36 -9.29
N ASP A 182 4.11 -20.54 -9.57
CA ASP A 182 3.47 -20.49 -10.90
C ASP A 182 4.47 -20.22 -12.03
N HIS A 183 5.51 -19.43 -11.78
CA HIS A 183 6.57 -19.15 -12.75
C HIS A 183 7.41 -20.37 -13.18
N ILE A 184 7.31 -21.49 -12.46
CA ILE A 184 8.00 -22.74 -12.77
C ILE A 184 7.04 -23.76 -13.37
N TYR A 185 5.80 -23.86 -12.83
CA TYR A 185 4.85 -24.91 -13.21
C TYR A 185 3.82 -24.49 -14.26
N ASP A 186 3.54 -23.19 -14.42
CA ASP A 186 2.58 -22.72 -15.41
C ASP A 186 3.29 -22.42 -16.75
N PRO A 187 2.97 -23.18 -17.83
CA PRO A 187 3.60 -22.98 -19.13
C PRO A 187 3.30 -21.61 -19.74
N ASN A 188 2.17 -20.99 -19.35
CA ASN A 188 1.76 -19.67 -19.85
C ASN A 188 2.38 -18.53 -19.05
N TYR A 189 3.06 -18.83 -17.94
CA TYR A 189 3.74 -17.83 -17.15
C TYR A 189 5.05 -17.41 -17.82
N THR A 190 5.21 -16.12 -18.08
CA THR A 190 6.42 -15.57 -18.70
C THR A 190 6.99 -14.46 -17.85
N THR A 191 8.26 -14.57 -17.49
CA THR A 191 9.04 -13.46 -16.92
C THR A 191 9.90 -12.83 -18.01
N SER A 192 9.97 -11.50 -18.01
CA SER A 192 10.72 -10.72 -19.00
C SER A 192 12.24 -10.88 -18.91
N HIS A 193 12.77 -11.24 -17.73
CA HIS A 193 14.20 -11.28 -17.46
C HIS A 193 14.54 -12.37 -16.43
N PRO A 194 15.74 -12.98 -16.47
CA PRO A 194 16.17 -13.96 -15.47
C PRO A 194 16.16 -13.38 -14.05
N ASN A 195 16.59 -12.13 -13.86
CA ASN A 195 16.51 -11.46 -12.55
C ASN A 195 15.09 -11.41 -11.97
N ASP A 196 14.07 -11.24 -12.81
CA ASP A 196 12.67 -11.22 -12.36
C ASP A 196 12.20 -12.63 -12.01
N HIS A 197 12.61 -13.63 -12.80
CA HIS A 197 12.42 -15.05 -12.48
C HIS A 197 13.01 -15.38 -11.12
N TYR A 198 14.31 -15.11 -10.92
CA TYR A 198 15.02 -15.30 -9.65
C TYR A 198 14.37 -14.55 -8.48
N ARG A 199 13.88 -13.32 -8.71
CA ARG A 199 13.12 -12.57 -7.68
C ARG A 199 11.85 -13.31 -7.30
N GLN A 200 11.09 -13.83 -8.26
CA GLN A 200 9.88 -14.59 -7.96
C GLN A 200 10.20 -15.94 -7.29
N THR A 201 11.28 -16.61 -7.70
CA THR A 201 11.76 -17.84 -7.05
C THR A 201 12.16 -17.55 -5.60
N SER A 202 12.90 -16.46 -5.36
CA SER A 202 13.27 -16.03 -4.02
C SER A 202 12.04 -15.66 -3.18
N LYS A 203 11.04 -14.99 -3.77
CA LYS A 203 9.81 -14.58 -3.08
C LYS A 203 8.98 -15.79 -2.68
N ALA A 204 8.91 -16.81 -3.53
CA ALA A 204 8.26 -18.08 -3.23
C ALA A 204 9.05 -18.87 -2.17
N MET A 205 10.38 -18.90 -2.26
CA MET A 205 11.25 -19.60 -1.30
C MET A 205 11.26 -18.99 0.10
N PHE A 206 11.11 -17.67 0.24
CA PHE A 206 11.12 -16.94 1.53
C PHE A 206 9.72 -16.54 2.02
N ASN A 207 8.67 -17.26 1.60
CA ASN A 207 7.32 -17.00 2.06
C ASN A 207 7.20 -17.19 3.59
N ALA A 208 6.38 -16.36 4.24
CA ALA A 208 6.23 -16.31 5.70
C ALA A 208 5.71 -17.63 6.32
N GLN A 209 5.09 -18.49 5.50
CA GLN A 209 4.63 -19.83 5.89
C GLN A 209 5.78 -20.82 6.17
N ARG A 210 7.00 -20.53 5.73
CA ARG A 210 8.18 -21.42 5.88
C ARG A 210 8.94 -21.23 7.20
N ILE A 211 8.63 -20.19 7.95
CA ILE A 211 9.27 -19.86 9.22
C ILE A 211 8.42 -20.46 10.34
N GLU A 212 8.83 -21.60 10.88
CA GLU A 212 8.13 -22.29 11.96
C GLU A 212 8.86 -22.08 13.29
N ARG A 213 8.10 -21.90 14.37
CA ARG A 213 8.64 -21.88 15.73
C ARG A 213 8.66 -23.31 16.23
N VAL A 214 9.84 -23.91 16.23
CA VAL A 214 10.04 -25.28 16.72
C VAL A 214 10.42 -25.21 18.20
N PRO A 215 9.69 -25.88 19.09
CA PRO A 215 10.09 -25.99 20.49
C PRO A 215 11.45 -26.68 20.64
N ASP A 216 12.33 -26.14 21.51
CA ASP A 216 13.62 -26.76 21.82
C ASP A 216 13.44 -27.71 23.01
N ASP A 217 13.53 -29.02 22.78
CA ASP A 217 13.29 -30.04 23.81
C ASP A 217 14.14 -29.85 25.09
N LYS A 218 15.35 -29.31 24.94
CA LYS A 218 16.28 -29.04 26.05
C LYS A 218 15.85 -27.85 26.92
N TYR A 219 15.10 -26.91 26.35
CA TYR A 219 14.77 -25.61 26.93
C TYR A 219 13.26 -25.35 26.95
N LEU A 220 12.45 -26.40 26.77
CA LEU A 220 11.01 -26.31 26.61
C LEU A 220 10.32 -25.53 27.76
N PHE A 221 10.87 -25.64 28.97
CA PHE A 221 10.34 -25.02 30.18
C PHE A 221 11.10 -23.76 30.63
N SER A 222 12.19 -23.35 29.97
CA SER A 222 12.97 -22.20 30.45
C SER A 222 12.28 -20.86 30.16
N GLU A 223 12.26 -19.96 31.14
CA GLU A 223 11.76 -18.58 30.96
C GLU A 223 12.88 -17.58 30.64
N LEU A 224 14.13 -18.07 30.63
CA LEU A 224 15.33 -17.26 30.50
C LEU A 224 15.50 -16.75 29.06
N PRO A 225 15.74 -15.45 28.83
CA PRO A 225 15.92 -14.90 27.48
C PRO A 225 17.08 -15.51 26.69
N HIS A 226 18.11 -16.00 27.38
CA HIS A 226 19.29 -16.64 26.78
C HIS A 226 19.03 -18.11 26.39
N TYR A 227 17.97 -18.73 26.90
CA TYR A 227 17.55 -20.09 26.59
C TYR A 227 16.06 -20.07 26.18
N PRO A 228 15.75 -19.70 24.93
CA PRO A 228 14.38 -19.58 24.47
C PRO A 228 13.71 -20.96 24.37
N ARG A 229 12.42 -21.03 24.74
CA ARG A 229 11.60 -22.26 24.66
C ARG A 229 11.42 -22.78 23.24
N CYS A 230 11.53 -21.89 22.26
CA CYS A 230 11.36 -22.21 20.85
C CYS A 230 12.47 -21.52 20.05
N THR A 231 13.06 -22.25 19.12
CA THR A 231 13.93 -21.68 18.08
C THR A 231 13.12 -21.49 16.80
N ILE A 232 13.43 -20.40 16.09
CA ILE A 232 12.82 -20.15 14.79
C ILE A 232 13.64 -20.91 13.76
N GLN A 233 13.04 -21.93 13.14
CA GLN A 233 13.70 -22.73 12.11
C GLN A 233 12.97 -22.56 10.79
N VAL A 234 13.73 -22.50 9.69
CA VAL A 234 13.17 -22.50 8.34
C VAL A 234 12.92 -23.95 7.95
N THR A 235 11.66 -24.32 7.71
CA THR A 235 11.31 -25.68 7.31
C THR A 235 11.82 -26.00 5.90
N SER A 236 12.42 -27.17 5.73
CA SER A 236 12.90 -27.68 4.43
C SER A 236 11.83 -28.44 3.64
N LYS A 237 10.62 -28.60 4.21
CA LYS A 237 9.54 -29.45 3.68
C LYS A 237 9.02 -29.04 2.30
N GLU A 238 9.17 -27.77 1.92
CA GLU A 238 8.78 -27.23 0.60
C GLU A 238 9.98 -26.92 -0.31
N ALA A 239 11.04 -27.74 -0.25
CA ALA A 239 12.05 -27.69 -1.30
C ALA A 239 11.45 -28.28 -2.58
N LEU A 240 11.36 -27.48 -3.65
CA LEU A 240 11.06 -27.96 -5.00
C LEU A 240 11.87 -29.26 -5.25
N PRO A 241 11.24 -30.34 -5.75
CA PRO A 241 11.93 -31.58 -6.03
C PRO A 241 13.19 -31.35 -6.87
N ARG A 242 14.24 -32.15 -6.65
CA ARG A 242 15.53 -31.99 -7.36
C ARG A 242 15.43 -32.11 -8.88
N HIS A 243 14.38 -32.76 -9.39
CA HIS A 243 14.13 -32.95 -10.82
C HIS A 243 13.41 -31.75 -11.47
N VAL A 244 12.95 -30.77 -10.70
CA VAL A 244 12.30 -29.57 -11.23
C VAL A 244 13.37 -28.53 -11.54
N ASP A 245 13.55 -28.23 -12.82
CA ASP A 245 14.49 -27.23 -13.29
C ASP A 245 14.09 -25.84 -12.81
N LYS A 246 15.06 -25.09 -12.29
CA LYS A 246 14.88 -23.74 -11.72
C LYS A 246 15.45 -22.66 -12.61
N ASP A 247 16.05 -23.06 -13.72
CA ASP A 247 16.73 -22.15 -14.63
C ASP A 247 15.71 -21.37 -15.45
N TRP A 248 16.02 -20.11 -15.71
CA TRP A 248 15.16 -19.27 -16.53
C TRP A 248 15.41 -19.59 -18.01
N PHE A 249 14.37 -20.02 -18.71
CA PHE A 249 14.42 -20.20 -20.16
C PHE A 249 13.99 -18.92 -20.87
N SER A 250 14.80 -18.47 -21.83
CA SER A 250 14.39 -17.43 -22.77
C SER A 250 13.12 -17.86 -23.50
N PRO A 251 12.15 -16.96 -23.76
CA PRO A 251 10.96 -17.29 -24.57
C PRO A 251 11.28 -17.90 -25.95
N GLN A 252 12.52 -17.76 -26.45
CA GLN A 252 12.99 -18.34 -27.71
C GLN A 252 13.57 -19.76 -27.57
N GLU A 253 13.94 -20.19 -26.36
CA GLU A 253 14.69 -21.42 -26.11
C GLU A 253 13.88 -22.50 -25.37
N ARG A 254 12.57 -22.28 -25.16
CA ARG A 254 11.72 -23.29 -24.50
C ARG A 254 11.61 -24.56 -25.35
N PRO A 255 11.78 -25.76 -24.75
CA PRO A 255 11.60 -27.04 -25.45
C PRO A 255 10.18 -27.13 -26.06
N ALA A 256 10.10 -27.59 -27.29
CA ALA A 256 8.85 -27.70 -28.07
C ALA A 256 7.84 -28.73 -27.52
N ASP A 257 8.21 -29.49 -26.49
CA ASP A 257 7.41 -30.62 -26.00
C ASP A 257 6.14 -30.22 -25.22
N ALA A 258 5.96 -28.94 -24.89
CA ALA A 258 4.75 -28.42 -24.23
C ALA A 258 3.70 -27.83 -25.20
N THR A 259 3.93 -27.83 -26.51
CA THR A 259 3.05 -27.19 -27.51
C THR A 259 2.22 -28.18 -28.33
N GLN A 260 1.48 -29.09 -27.67
CA GLN A 260 0.55 -29.98 -28.40
C GLN A 260 -0.82 -29.36 -28.72
N ASP A 261 -1.21 -28.24 -28.12
CA ASP A 261 -2.46 -27.55 -28.46
C ASP A 261 -2.20 -26.22 -29.21
N VAL A 262 -1.81 -26.34 -30.48
CA VAL A 262 -1.69 -25.18 -31.38
C VAL A 262 -3.09 -24.76 -31.84
N VAL A 263 -3.67 -23.74 -31.18
CA VAL A 263 -4.91 -23.10 -31.62
C VAL A 263 -4.66 -22.34 -32.93
N TYR A 264 -5.09 -22.90 -34.07
CA TYR A 264 -5.07 -22.22 -35.37
C TYR A 264 -6.30 -21.31 -35.54
N GLY A 265 -6.09 -20.07 -36.01
CA GLY A 265 -7.18 -19.16 -36.40
C GLY A 265 -6.92 -17.68 -36.12
N SER A 266 -7.78 -16.81 -36.66
CA SER A 266 -7.73 -15.34 -36.52
C SER A 266 -7.71 -14.87 -35.05
N GLN A 267 -8.20 -15.67 -34.10
CA GLN A 267 -8.22 -15.34 -32.67
C GLN A 267 -6.95 -15.76 -31.90
N ARG A 268 -5.87 -16.13 -32.60
CA ARG A 268 -4.56 -16.49 -31.99
C ARG A 268 -4.04 -15.44 -31.00
N PHE A 269 -4.30 -14.15 -31.26
CA PHE A 269 -3.85 -13.03 -30.43
C PHE A 269 -4.54 -12.93 -29.06
N LYS A 270 -5.65 -13.64 -28.83
CA LYS A 270 -6.36 -13.64 -27.53
C LYS A 270 -5.75 -14.63 -26.53
N PHE A 271 -5.06 -15.65 -27.03
CA PHE A 271 -4.54 -16.76 -26.23
C PHE A 271 -3.00 -16.75 -26.13
N GLN A 272 -2.31 -15.99 -27.00
CA GLN A 272 -0.87 -15.76 -26.91
C GLN A 272 -0.61 -14.29 -26.54
N ALA A 273 -0.19 -14.04 -25.30
CA ALA A 273 0.33 -12.74 -24.91
C ALA A 273 1.78 -12.61 -25.40
N TRP A 274 2.06 -11.68 -26.31
CA TRP A 274 3.45 -11.29 -26.55
C TRP A 274 3.99 -10.57 -25.32
N PRO A 275 5.22 -10.85 -24.87
CA PRO A 275 5.86 -10.00 -23.90
C PRO A 275 5.95 -8.62 -24.53
N ASN A 276 5.40 -7.62 -23.84
CA ASN A 276 5.47 -6.24 -24.24
C ASN A 276 6.96 -5.89 -24.37
N LYS A 277 7.49 -5.78 -25.60
CA LYS A 277 8.81 -5.21 -25.85
C LYS A 277 8.72 -3.72 -25.58
N GLN A 278 8.64 -3.35 -24.31
CA GLN A 278 9.00 -2.04 -23.84
C GLN A 278 10.39 -2.17 -23.23
N MET A 279 11.32 -1.50 -23.89
CA MET A 279 12.71 -1.46 -23.47
C MET A 279 12.81 -1.01 -22.02
N LEU A 280 13.79 -1.61 -21.35
CA LEU A 280 14.18 -1.46 -19.96
C LEU A 280 13.94 -0.07 -19.33
N SER A 281 13.53 -0.10 -18.05
CA SER A 281 13.95 0.82 -16.99
C SER A 281 13.16 2.11 -16.64
N THR A 282 11.85 2.21 -16.85
CA THR A 282 11.09 3.44 -16.44
C THR A 282 9.79 3.23 -15.67
N LEU A 283 9.59 2.10 -15.00
CA LEU A 283 8.50 1.96 -14.04
C LEU A 283 9.03 1.48 -12.68
N PRO A 284 8.88 2.27 -11.59
CA PRO A 284 9.11 1.73 -10.27
C PRO A 284 8.12 0.60 -10.04
N HIS A 285 8.61 -0.55 -9.57
CA HIS A 285 7.78 -1.60 -9.02
C HIS A 285 6.85 -0.95 -7.99
N ILE A 286 5.56 -0.80 -8.33
CA ILE A 286 4.54 -0.47 -7.36
C ILE A 286 4.44 -1.68 -6.45
N VAL A 287 5.14 -1.64 -5.32
CA VAL A 287 4.90 -2.52 -4.18
C VAL A 287 3.51 -2.15 -3.67
N GLN A 288 2.49 -2.75 -4.28
CA GLN A 288 1.18 -2.84 -3.67
C GLN A 288 1.33 -3.74 -2.46
N TYR A 289 1.25 -3.15 -1.27
CA TYR A 289 0.91 -3.91 -0.09
C TYR A 289 -0.44 -4.55 -0.34
N ALA A 290 -0.46 -5.88 -0.44
CA ALA A 290 -1.70 -6.63 -0.29
C ALA A 290 -2.25 -6.29 1.09
N PHE A 291 -3.37 -5.57 1.14
CA PHE A 291 -4.25 -5.66 2.30
C PHE A 291 -4.70 -7.12 2.35
N LYS A 292 -4.37 -7.81 3.46
CA LYS A 292 -4.99 -9.09 3.78
C LYS A 292 -6.50 -8.86 3.75
N SER A 293 -7.17 -9.42 2.74
CA SER A 293 -8.61 -9.62 2.77
C SER A 293 -8.88 -10.65 3.86
N ASN A 294 -9.34 -10.20 5.03
CA ASN A 294 -10.11 -11.06 5.90
C ASN A 294 -11.45 -11.32 5.21
N HIS A 295 -11.52 -12.40 4.44
CA HIS A 295 -12.75 -13.11 4.12
C HIS A 295 -12.51 -14.58 4.53
N GLY A 296 -13.18 -15.14 5.54
CA GLY A 296 -14.21 -14.52 6.35
C GLY A 296 -14.70 -15.41 7.49
N SER A 297 -15.68 -14.87 8.20
CA SER A 297 -16.79 -15.63 8.74
C SER A 297 -18.01 -14.73 8.59
N PHE A 298 -19.02 -15.21 7.87
CA PHE A 298 -20.37 -14.67 7.94
C PHE A 298 -20.85 -14.67 9.41
N PRO A 299 -21.66 -13.68 9.84
CA PRO A 299 -22.44 -13.84 11.05
C PRO A 299 -23.56 -14.85 10.76
N ALA A 300 -23.39 -16.07 11.27
CA ALA A 300 -24.54 -16.92 11.55
C ALA A 300 -25.27 -16.32 12.75
N GLU A 301 -26.58 -16.15 12.61
CA GLU A 301 -27.50 -16.00 13.71
C GLU A 301 -27.33 -17.17 14.69
N GLY A 302 -27.06 -16.86 15.97
CA GLY A 302 -26.80 -17.86 17.00
C GLY A 302 -26.01 -17.27 18.16
N THR A 303 -26.71 -16.65 19.10
CA THR A 303 -26.15 -16.15 20.36
C THR A 303 -25.61 -17.30 21.19
N MET A 304 -24.27 -17.44 21.30
CA MET A 304 -23.62 -18.22 22.35
C MET A 304 -22.38 -17.45 22.84
N ALA A 305 -22.31 -17.23 24.15
CA ALA A 305 -21.27 -16.46 24.81
C ALA A 305 -19.91 -17.18 24.77
N SER A 306 -18.85 -16.47 24.35
CA SER A 306 -17.45 -16.94 24.41
C SER A 306 -16.84 -16.58 25.77
N GLU A 307 -16.42 -17.59 26.54
CA GLU A 307 -15.70 -17.45 27.81
C GLU A 307 -14.23 -16.96 27.66
N PRO A 308 -13.61 -16.36 28.70
CA PRO A 308 -12.25 -15.82 28.65
C PRO A 308 -11.12 -16.89 28.67
N PRO A 309 -9.92 -16.57 28.12
CA PRO A 309 -8.90 -17.53 27.68
C PRO A 309 -8.00 -18.16 28.77
N THR A 310 -8.33 -18.08 30.06
CA THR A 310 -7.59 -18.83 31.10
C THR A 310 -8.51 -19.25 32.25
N LYS A 311 -8.65 -20.56 32.45
CA LYS A 311 -9.15 -21.17 33.69
C LYS A 311 -8.04 -22.03 34.30
N THR A 312 -7.79 -21.83 35.59
CA THR A 312 -6.95 -22.66 36.45
C THR A 312 -7.52 -24.07 36.57
N VAL A 313 -6.62 -25.05 36.55
CA VAL A 313 -6.93 -26.47 36.73
C VAL A 313 -7.46 -26.72 38.14
N ALA A 314 -8.70 -27.16 38.24
CA ALA A 314 -9.18 -28.03 39.30
C ALA A 314 -10.19 -29.01 38.67
N THR A 315 -9.92 -30.30 38.83
CA THR A 315 -10.67 -31.44 38.30
C THR A 315 -12.02 -31.60 39.02
N GLN A 316 -13.15 -31.45 38.30
CA GLN A 316 -14.39 -32.18 38.59
C GLN A 316 -15.31 -32.20 37.35
N SER A 317 -15.91 -33.36 37.09
CA SER A 317 -16.73 -33.81 35.94
C SER A 317 -17.42 -32.75 35.07
N MET A 318 -17.13 -32.82 33.75
CA MET A 318 -17.57 -31.92 32.68
C MET A 318 -18.81 -32.39 31.90
N PHE A 319 -20.00 -32.46 32.49
CA PHE A 319 -21.24 -32.41 31.68
C PHE A 319 -22.35 -31.76 32.50
N ARG A 320 -22.53 -30.45 32.28
CA ARG A 320 -23.84 -29.82 32.45
C ARG A 320 -24.24 -29.34 31.06
N GLU A 321 -24.89 -30.23 30.32
CA GLU A 321 -25.47 -29.90 29.03
C GLU A 321 -26.64 -28.95 29.26
N SER A 322 -26.41 -27.64 29.08
CA SER A 322 -27.46 -26.62 29.13
C SER A 322 -28.53 -26.83 28.07
N GLU A 323 -28.22 -27.61 27.03
CA GLU A 323 -29.12 -27.98 25.94
C GLU A 323 -29.97 -29.23 26.25
N ALA A 324 -29.62 -30.01 27.29
CA ALA A 324 -30.39 -31.17 27.75
C ALA A 324 -31.53 -30.79 28.71
N GLN A 325 -31.73 -29.50 28.99
CA GLN A 325 -32.79 -29.02 29.88
C GLN A 325 -34.11 -28.87 29.09
N THR A 326 -34.89 -29.95 29.05
CA THR A 326 -36.23 -29.97 28.46
C THR A 326 -37.16 -28.96 29.14
N VAL A 327 -38.06 -28.35 28.37
CA VAL A 327 -39.15 -27.51 28.91
C VAL A 327 -39.90 -28.32 29.99
N PRO A 328 -40.22 -27.73 31.17
CA PRO A 328 -40.97 -28.42 32.20
C PRO A 328 -42.26 -29.02 31.64
N TYR A 329 -42.53 -30.30 31.93
CA TYR A 329 -43.72 -30.99 31.45
C TYR A 329 -45.01 -30.28 31.90
N SER A 330 -45.84 -29.87 30.94
CA SER A 330 -47.18 -29.33 31.19
C SER A 330 -48.24 -30.42 30.96
N PRO A 331 -49.08 -30.75 31.96
CA PRO A 331 -50.12 -31.78 31.80
C PRO A 331 -51.27 -31.34 30.89
N ASP A 332 -51.92 -32.32 30.25
CA ASP A 332 -53.13 -32.09 29.45
C ASP A 332 -54.31 -31.65 30.33
N TYR A 333 -55.10 -30.68 29.86
CA TYR A 333 -56.24 -30.11 30.59
C TYR A 333 -57.56 -30.27 29.81
N GLN A 334 -58.68 -30.39 30.52
CA GLN A 334 -60.03 -30.47 29.94
C GLN A 334 -60.78 -29.15 30.22
N ILE A 335 -61.34 -28.54 29.17
CA ILE A 335 -62.08 -27.27 29.26
C ILE A 335 -63.60 -27.54 29.23
N PRO A 336 -64.39 -27.02 30.18
CA PRO A 336 -65.85 -27.03 30.07
C PRO A 336 -66.34 -26.11 28.94
N ALA A 337 -67.35 -26.55 28.16
CA ALA A 337 -67.74 -25.98 26.86
C ALA A 337 -68.06 -24.46 26.82
N ASN A 338 -68.26 -23.81 27.97
CA ASN A 338 -68.71 -22.41 28.05
C ASN A 338 -67.70 -21.44 28.71
N GLN A 339 -66.49 -21.89 29.10
CA GLN A 339 -65.48 -20.99 29.69
C GLN A 339 -64.07 -21.30 29.18
N VAL A 340 -63.41 -20.29 28.62
CA VAL A 340 -61.97 -20.36 28.27
C VAL A 340 -61.16 -19.70 29.41
N PRO A 341 -60.43 -20.47 30.24
CA PRO A 341 -59.66 -19.91 31.34
C PRO A 341 -58.51 -19.01 30.86
N GLU A 342 -58.24 -17.94 31.62
CA GLU A 342 -57.25 -16.91 31.27
C GLU A 342 -55.83 -17.48 31.05
N VAL A 343 -55.50 -18.53 31.80
CA VAL A 343 -54.20 -19.20 31.81
C VAL A 343 -53.88 -19.81 30.43
N LEU A 344 -54.90 -20.26 29.69
CA LEU A 344 -54.69 -20.88 28.37
C LEU A 344 -54.32 -19.86 27.29
N GLN A 345 -54.64 -18.58 27.52
CA GLN A 345 -54.21 -17.50 26.62
C GLN A 345 -52.75 -17.10 26.85
N LEU A 346 -52.14 -17.54 27.96
CA LEU A 346 -50.74 -17.27 28.33
C LEU A 346 -49.80 -18.44 28.01
N THR A 347 -50.26 -19.44 27.26
CA THR A 347 -49.47 -20.62 26.84
C THR A 347 -48.24 -20.27 26.00
N HIS A 348 -48.21 -19.10 25.38
CA HIS A 348 -47.07 -18.58 24.64
C HIS A 348 -45.93 -18.08 25.55
N LEU A 349 -46.19 -17.85 26.84
CA LEU A 349 -45.17 -17.54 27.84
C LEU A 349 -44.63 -18.86 28.40
N THR A 350 -43.39 -19.19 28.08
CA THR A 350 -42.72 -20.42 28.54
C THR A 350 -41.43 -20.09 29.29
N TYR A 351 -40.83 -21.08 29.97
CA TYR A 351 -39.59 -20.88 30.71
C TYR A 351 -38.46 -20.47 29.75
N GLY A 352 -37.83 -19.31 29.99
CA GLY A 352 -36.85 -18.72 29.07
C GLY A 352 -37.45 -17.89 27.92
N ALA A 353 -38.76 -18.00 27.67
CA ALA A 353 -39.52 -17.15 26.77
C ALA A 353 -40.65 -16.44 27.56
N GLY A 354 -40.20 -15.61 28.50
CA GLY A 354 -41.03 -14.70 29.28
C GLY A 354 -41.10 -15.01 30.78
N LEU A 355 -41.09 -16.29 31.17
CA LEU A 355 -40.97 -16.62 32.60
C LEU A 355 -39.49 -16.67 33.04
N PRO A 356 -39.11 -16.04 34.17
CA PRO A 356 -39.95 -15.36 35.16
C PRO A 356 -40.52 -14.01 34.68
N ALA A 357 -41.82 -13.81 34.88
CA ALA A 357 -42.58 -12.72 34.28
C ALA A 357 -41.94 -11.35 34.54
N SER A 358 -41.50 -10.70 33.46
CA SER A 358 -41.03 -9.31 33.49
C SER A 358 -42.21 -8.34 33.62
N GLU A 359 -41.93 -7.10 34.06
CA GLU A 359 -42.95 -6.03 34.12
C GLU A 359 -43.68 -5.85 32.78
N ALA A 360 -43.00 -6.04 31.65
CA ALA A 360 -43.60 -5.95 30.32
C ALA A 360 -44.70 -7.02 30.08
N GLU A 361 -44.49 -8.23 30.57
CA GLU A 361 -45.45 -9.33 30.43
C GLU A 361 -46.62 -9.18 31.39
N LEU A 362 -46.37 -8.70 32.60
CA LEU A 362 -47.43 -8.34 33.54
C LEU A 362 -48.34 -7.25 32.93
N LEU A 363 -47.76 -6.23 32.29
CA LEU A 363 -48.52 -5.19 31.59
C LEU A 363 -49.33 -5.76 30.40
N ILE A 364 -48.81 -6.74 29.67
CA ILE A 364 -49.57 -7.42 28.60
C ILE A 364 -50.75 -8.19 29.19
N ILE A 365 -50.54 -8.92 30.28
CA ILE A 365 -51.59 -9.66 30.98
C ILE A 365 -52.67 -8.70 31.49
N GLU A 366 -52.29 -7.60 32.13
CA GLU A 366 -53.23 -6.58 32.60
C GLU A 366 -54.02 -5.95 31.46
N ARG A 367 -53.38 -5.61 30.34
CA ARG A 367 -54.06 -5.09 29.13
C ARG A 367 -55.03 -6.10 28.54
N THR A 368 -54.67 -7.39 28.47
CA THR A 368 -55.58 -8.43 27.97
C THR A 368 -56.80 -8.61 28.88
N ARG A 369 -56.64 -8.52 30.20
CA ARG A 369 -57.74 -8.50 31.17
C ARG A 369 -58.64 -7.29 30.98
N GLN A 370 -58.06 -6.08 30.87
CA GLN A 370 -58.81 -4.86 30.59
C GLN A 370 -59.61 -4.96 29.28
N LYS A 371 -59.03 -5.55 28.24
CA LYS A 371 -59.71 -5.79 26.95
C LYS A 371 -60.88 -6.77 27.08
N ARG A 372 -60.77 -7.80 27.92
CA ARG A 372 -61.88 -8.75 28.17
C ARG A 372 -63.00 -8.09 28.95
N ILE A 373 -62.68 -7.36 30.03
CA ILE A 373 -63.66 -6.57 30.79
C ILE A 373 -64.36 -5.59 29.86
N PHE A 374 -63.60 -4.85 29.05
CA PHE A 374 -64.15 -3.93 28.06
C PHE A 374 -65.12 -4.62 27.09
N LYS A 375 -64.77 -5.79 26.54
CA LYS A 375 -65.65 -6.57 25.65
C LYS A 375 -66.95 -7.02 26.34
N GLN A 376 -66.89 -7.34 27.63
CA GLN A 376 -68.08 -7.69 28.43
C GLN A 376 -68.95 -6.46 28.72
N MET A 377 -68.34 -5.29 28.87
CA MET A 377 -69.02 -4.01 29.14
C MET A 377 -69.60 -3.35 27.88
N LEU A 378 -69.36 -3.89 26.69
CA LEU A 378 -69.92 -3.35 25.45
C LEU A 378 -71.43 -3.58 25.37
N PRO A 379 -72.22 -2.58 24.91
CA PRO A 379 -73.66 -2.75 24.68
C PRO A 379 -73.98 -3.92 23.73
N PRO A 380 -75.08 -4.66 23.97
CA PRO A 380 -75.52 -5.74 23.08
C PRO A 380 -75.99 -5.20 21.72
N PRO A 381 -75.87 -5.96 20.62
CA PRO A 381 -76.09 -5.49 19.25
C PRO A 381 -77.58 -5.45 18.82
N CYS A 382 -78.52 -5.30 19.76
CA CYS A 382 -79.95 -5.43 19.48
C CYS A 382 -80.57 -4.18 18.82
N ASP A 383 -80.03 -2.98 19.07
CA ASP A 383 -80.59 -1.68 18.63
C ASP A 383 -79.57 -0.87 17.80
N GLU A 384 -80.05 -0.08 16.82
CA GLU A 384 -79.22 0.75 15.91
C GLU A 384 -78.34 1.77 16.66
N PHE A 385 -78.92 2.52 17.60
CA PHE A 385 -78.18 3.46 18.45
C PHE A 385 -77.16 2.76 19.37
N GLY A 386 -77.50 1.56 19.86
CA GLY A 386 -76.59 0.74 20.67
C GLY A 386 -75.40 0.23 19.87
N MET A 387 -75.62 -0.07 18.58
CA MET A 387 -74.58 -0.49 17.65
C MET A 387 -73.64 0.66 17.29
N GLU A 388 -74.16 1.87 17.05
CA GLU A 388 -73.32 3.05 16.81
C GLU A 388 -72.41 3.38 18.00
N VAL A 389 -72.96 3.35 19.22
CA VAL A 389 -72.19 3.55 20.46
C VAL A 389 -71.15 2.44 20.63
N ARG A 390 -71.49 1.20 20.30
CA ARG A 390 -70.54 0.07 20.34
C ARG A 390 -69.37 0.28 19.37
N ILE A 391 -69.63 0.73 18.13
CA ILE A 391 -68.59 1.01 17.13
C ILE A 391 -67.67 2.12 17.63
N GLN A 392 -68.22 3.25 18.10
CA GLN A 392 -67.44 4.36 18.64
C GLN A 392 -66.55 3.96 19.82
N LEU A 393 -67.09 3.13 20.74
CA LEU A 393 -66.32 2.60 21.86
C LEU A 393 -65.18 1.67 21.39
N MET A 394 -65.44 0.81 20.40
CA MET A 394 -64.39 -0.05 19.82
C MET A 394 -63.31 0.76 19.11
N GLU A 395 -63.68 1.75 18.29
CA GLU A 395 -62.73 2.65 17.62
C GLU A 395 -61.87 3.41 18.63
N ALA A 396 -62.48 3.98 19.68
CA ALA A 396 -61.76 4.68 20.73
C ALA A 396 -60.77 3.76 21.49
N GLN A 397 -61.16 2.51 21.71
CA GLN A 397 -60.28 1.51 22.33
C GLN A 397 -59.13 1.10 21.39
N GLU A 398 -59.39 0.96 20.09
CA GLU A 398 -58.34 0.73 19.09
C GLU A 398 -57.35 1.88 19.09
N PHE A 399 -57.80 3.13 19.02
CA PHE A 399 -56.89 4.29 19.08
C PHE A 399 -55.99 4.29 20.32
N ARG A 400 -56.50 3.87 21.48
CA ARG A 400 -55.69 3.71 22.71
C ARG A 400 -54.64 2.61 22.57
N GLU A 401 -55.01 1.45 22.03
CA GLU A 401 -54.06 0.35 21.78
C GLU A 401 -52.98 0.74 20.77
N TRP A 402 -53.34 1.50 19.73
CA TRP A 402 -52.39 2.05 18.76
C TRP A 402 -51.47 3.09 19.40
N ALA A 403 -52.00 3.98 20.23
CA ALA A 403 -51.19 4.97 20.96
C ALA A 403 -50.20 4.31 21.93
N ASP A 404 -50.59 3.25 22.62
CA ASP A 404 -49.69 2.51 23.50
C ASP A 404 -48.58 1.78 22.72
N ARG A 405 -48.92 1.17 21.57
CA ARG A 405 -47.91 0.60 20.65
C ARG A 405 -46.93 1.67 20.18
N GLU A 406 -47.43 2.82 19.76
CA GLU A 406 -46.60 3.94 19.31
C GLU A 406 -45.65 4.43 20.41
N ARG A 407 -46.10 4.50 21.67
CA ARG A 407 -45.22 4.82 22.82
C ARG A 407 -44.14 3.76 23.01
N THR A 408 -44.48 2.47 22.96
CA THR A 408 -43.47 1.41 23.10
C THR A 408 -42.44 1.42 21.96
N ILE A 409 -42.87 1.73 20.73
CA ILE A 409 -41.97 1.89 19.58
C ILE A 409 -41.04 3.07 19.81
N LYS A 410 -41.56 4.21 20.27
CA LYS A 410 -40.74 5.39 20.61
C LYS A 410 -39.71 5.09 21.70
N GLU A 411 -40.11 4.45 22.80
CA GLU A 411 -39.17 4.07 23.87
C GLU A 411 -38.07 3.14 23.36
N LEU A 412 -38.37 2.20 22.47
CA LEU A 412 -37.37 1.33 21.84
C LEU A 412 -36.46 2.12 20.90
N GLN A 413 -37.01 3.05 20.12
CA GLN A 413 -36.23 3.94 19.26
C GLN A 413 -35.31 4.85 20.06
N ASP A 414 -35.79 5.42 21.18
CA ASP A 414 -35.00 6.26 22.09
C ASP A 414 -33.87 5.46 22.75
N LYS A 415 -34.13 4.24 23.21
CA LYS A 415 -33.08 3.33 23.73
C LYS A 415 -32.02 3.03 22.66
N ARG A 416 -32.45 2.77 21.42
CA ARG A 416 -31.52 2.56 20.29
C ARG A 416 -30.71 3.83 19.99
N LEU A 417 -31.34 4.99 20.02
CA LEU A 417 -30.69 6.29 19.78
C LEU A 417 -29.66 6.58 20.88
N GLN A 418 -29.97 6.29 22.14
CA GLN A 418 -29.01 6.42 23.25
C GLN A 418 -27.78 5.53 23.05
N LEU A 419 -27.97 4.27 22.64
CA LEU A 419 -26.85 3.38 22.32
C LEU A 419 -26.02 3.90 21.14
N LEU A 420 -26.66 4.47 20.12
CA LEU A 420 -25.96 5.10 18.99
C LEU A 420 -25.17 6.34 19.42
N HIS A 421 -25.73 7.18 20.29
CA HIS A 421 -25.03 8.33 20.87
C HIS A 421 -23.78 7.89 21.64
N GLN A 422 -23.92 6.87 22.51
CA GLN A 422 -22.77 6.31 23.23
C GLN A 422 -21.71 5.75 22.28
N ALA A 423 -22.13 5.07 21.21
CA ALA A 423 -21.21 4.56 20.19
C ALA A 423 -20.48 5.69 19.45
N PHE A 424 -21.16 6.82 19.16
CA PHE A 424 -20.53 8.00 18.58
C PHE A 424 -19.53 8.66 19.52
N GLU A 425 -19.90 8.85 20.79
CA GLU A 425 -19.00 9.39 21.82
C GLU A 425 -17.74 8.54 21.97
N GLN A 426 -17.89 7.22 22.03
CA GLN A 426 -16.74 6.30 22.09
C GLN A 426 -15.85 6.39 20.86
N ARG A 427 -16.46 6.47 19.66
CA ARG A 427 -15.72 6.61 18.40
C ARG A 427 -14.95 7.93 18.34
N ASP A 428 -15.58 9.02 18.74
CA ASP A 428 -14.97 10.35 18.70
C ASP A 428 -13.88 10.50 19.77
N ALA A 429 -14.10 9.97 20.98
CA ALA A 429 -13.05 9.85 22.01
C ALA A 429 -11.85 9.02 21.52
N HIS A 430 -12.08 7.91 20.81
CA HIS A 430 -10.99 7.14 20.21
C HIS A 430 -10.22 7.97 19.15
N ARG A 431 -10.92 8.74 18.32
CA ARG A 431 -10.29 9.62 17.32
C ARG A 431 -9.45 10.69 18.00
N GLU A 432 -10.00 11.36 19.02
CA GLU A 432 -9.30 12.39 19.79
C GLU A 432 -8.04 11.82 20.46
N ASN A 433 -8.15 10.68 21.15
CA ASN A 433 -7.00 10.01 21.76
C ASN A 433 -5.92 9.65 20.73
N SER A 434 -6.32 9.24 19.53
CA SER A 434 -5.38 8.95 18.44
C SER A 434 -4.70 10.22 17.91
N GLN A 435 -5.41 11.34 17.84
CA GLN A 435 -4.86 12.65 17.45
C GLN A 435 -3.92 13.20 18.52
N LEU A 436 -4.33 13.16 19.80
CA LEU A 436 -3.51 13.54 20.94
C LEU A 436 -2.21 12.71 20.97
N GLY A 437 -2.30 11.39 20.78
CA GLY A 437 -1.12 10.53 20.68
C GLY A 437 -0.18 10.89 19.53
N LYS A 438 -0.69 11.39 18.40
CA LYS A 438 0.15 11.91 17.30
C LYS A 438 0.81 13.23 17.68
N ILE A 439 0.06 14.16 18.27
CA ILE A 439 0.57 15.46 18.75
C ILE A 439 1.67 15.24 19.79
N ASP A 440 1.47 14.34 20.75
CA ASP A 440 2.45 14.02 21.78
C ASP A 440 3.73 13.44 21.20
N ARG A 441 3.65 12.57 20.19
CA ARG A 441 4.85 12.05 19.49
C ARG A 441 5.62 13.17 18.78
N VAL A 442 4.92 14.10 18.13
CA VAL A 442 5.55 15.25 17.48
C VAL A 442 6.19 16.17 18.52
N ARG A 443 5.49 16.44 19.61
CA ARG A 443 5.99 17.22 20.74
C ARG A 443 7.25 16.61 21.33
N GLN A 444 7.26 15.31 21.61
CA GLN A 444 8.43 14.60 22.13
C GLN A 444 9.63 14.71 21.18
N ARG A 445 9.44 14.52 19.87
CA ARG A 445 10.52 14.69 18.88
C ARG A 445 11.07 16.12 18.90
N LYS A 446 10.20 17.13 18.99
CA LYS A 446 10.61 18.54 19.05
C LYS A 446 11.33 18.88 20.36
N GLU A 447 10.89 18.31 21.48
CA GLU A 447 11.57 18.43 22.77
C GLU A 447 12.97 17.79 22.71
N GLU A 448 13.11 16.60 22.11
CA GLU A 448 14.42 15.97 21.91
C GLU A 448 15.36 16.81 21.01
N GLU A 449 14.83 17.36 19.90
CA GLU A 449 15.59 18.25 19.02
C GLU A 449 16.07 19.49 19.76
N ARG A 450 15.19 20.10 20.57
CA ARG A 450 15.53 21.24 21.43
C ARG A 450 16.59 20.84 22.44
N ASP A 451 16.46 19.70 23.10
CA ASP A 451 17.41 19.24 24.12
C ASP A 451 18.79 18.92 23.53
N ARG A 452 18.85 18.39 22.30
CA ARG A 452 20.12 18.22 21.57
C ARG A 452 20.80 19.56 21.29
N LYS A 453 20.04 20.58 20.87
CA LYS A 453 20.56 21.94 20.67
C LYS A 453 21.02 22.55 21.99
N LEU A 454 20.25 22.42 23.06
CA LEU A 454 20.62 22.88 24.40
C LEU A 454 21.90 22.20 24.89
N ALA A 455 22.05 20.88 24.68
CA ALA A 455 23.26 20.16 25.02
C ALA A 455 24.48 20.65 24.20
N ALA A 456 24.31 20.93 22.92
CA ALA A 456 25.36 21.53 22.08
C ALA A 456 25.76 22.92 22.59
N CYS A 457 24.78 23.77 22.90
CA CYS A 457 25.02 25.09 23.50
C CYS A 457 25.74 24.98 24.85
N GLN A 458 25.39 24.02 25.70
CA GLN A 458 26.07 23.77 26.98
C GLN A 458 27.53 23.31 26.79
N ARG A 459 27.79 22.44 25.80
CA ARG A 459 29.17 22.04 25.43
C ARG A 459 29.99 23.22 24.92
N LEU A 460 29.38 24.08 24.12
CA LEU A 460 30.03 25.31 23.65
C LEU A 460 30.30 26.27 24.82
N ARG A 461 29.32 26.49 25.69
CA ARG A 461 29.47 27.31 26.89
C ARG A 461 30.61 26.81 27.78
N THR A 462 30.66 25.52 28.08
CA THR A 462 31.74 24.93 28.88
C THR A 462 33.10 25.02 28.19
N LYS A 463 33.17 24.83 26.87
CA LYS A 463 34.41 25.02 26.09
C LYS A 463 34.89 26.47 26.13
N VAL A 464 33.99 27.44 25.97
CA VAL A 464 34.31 28.87 26.04
C VAL A 464 34.76 29.25 27.45
N LEU A 465 34.03 28.84 28.48
CA LEU A 465 34.42 29.09 29.88
C LEU A 465 35.81 28.51 30.18
N ARG A 466 36.09 27.27 29.75
CA ARG A 466 37.42 26.64 29.91
C ARG A 466 38.51 27.39 29.14
N LYS A 467 38.23 27.88 27.93
CA LYS A 467 39.19 28.70 27.16
C LYS A 467 39.46 30.04 27.82
N MET A 468 38.42 30.75 28.22
CA MET A 468 38.55 32.03 28.93
C MET A 468 39.32 31.87 30.25
N GLN A 469 39.10 30.78 30.99
CA GLN A 469 39.89 30.49 32.19
C GLN A 469 41.37 30.24 31.88
N LYS A 470 41.67 29.51 30.79
CA LYS A 470 43.05 29.32 30.31
C LYS A 470 43.69 30.63 29.82
N GLU A 471 42.92 31.52 29.22
CA GLU A 471 43.41 32.84 28.79
C GLU A 471 43.67 33.75 29.99
N ARG A 472 42.78 33.77 31.00
CA ARG A 472 43.01 34.48 32.26
C ARG A 472 44.27 34.00 32.96
N THR A 473 44.42 32.69 33.18
CA THR A 473 45.64 32.13 33.80
C THR A 473 46.92 32.45 33.03
N LYS A 474 46.87 32.50 31.69
CA LYS A 474 48.00 32.96 30.86
C LYS A 474 48.26 34.46 30.96
N ALA A 475 47.21 35.27 31.10
CA ALA A 475 47.30 36.72 31.27
C ALA A 475 47.77 37.11 32.67
N ASP A 476 47.48 36.29 33.68
CA ASP A 476 47.97 36.47 35.06
C ASP A 476 49.49 36.17 35.16
N ALA A 477 50.05 35.35 34.26
CA ALA A 477 51.47 35.00 34.20
C ALA A 477 52.07 35.04 32.78
N PRO A 478 52.17 36.22 32.13
CA PRO A 478 52.75 36.32 30.80
C PRO A 478 54.28 36.21 30.89
N GLY A 479 54.86 35.19 30.26
CA GLY A 479 56.31 35.09 30.05
C GLY A 479 57.13 34.42 31.15
N GLN A 480 56.55 33.52 31.96
CA GLN A 480 57.36 32.64 32.82
C GLN A 480 58.33 31.81 31.97
N LYS A 481 59.62 31.85 32.35
CA LYS A 481 60.64 30.96 31.79
C LYS A 481 60.28 29.51 32.13
N ARG A 482 60.65 28.58 31.27
CA ARG A 482 60.39 27.15 31.43
C ARG A 482 61.04 26.63 32.72
N ASP A 483 60.24 26.33 33.75
CA ASP A 483 60.73 25.76 35.00
C ASP A 483 60.86 24.24 34.88
N VAL A 484 62.07 23.80 34.55
CA VAL A 484 62.40 22.38 34.34
C VAL A 484 62.10 21.55 35.59
N ILE A 485 62.40 22.07 36.79
CA ILE A 485 62.15 21.33 38.05
C ILE A 485 60.64 21.10 38.26
N ALA A 486 59.81 22.10 37.97
CA ALA A 486 58.36 21.97 38.09
C ALA A 486 57.78 21.00 37.04
N GLU A 487 58.30 21.02 35.80
CA GLU A 487 57.91 20.04 34.77
C GLU A 487 58.27 18.61 35.15
N TYR A 488 59.42 18.38 35.78
CA TYR A 488 59.79 17.03 36.25
C TYR A 488 59.08 16.61 37.54
N ALA A 489 58.51 17.55 38.31
CA ALA A 489 57.66 17.25 39.45
C ALA A 489 56.24 16.85 39.01
N ASP A 490 55.75 17.42 37.92
CA ASP A 490 54.43 17.11 37.35
C ASP A 490 54.50 15.96 36.35
N PHE A 491 54.03 14.76 36.73
CA PHE A 491 53.98 13.59 35.83
C PHE A 491 53.07 13.78 34.60
N THR A 492 52.22 14.79 34.60
CA THR A 492 51.37 15.17 33.45
C THR A 492 52.06 16.17 32.51
N SER A 493 53.30 16.55 32.79
CA SER A 493 54.06 17.48 31.97
C SER A 493 54.48 16.88 30.62
N GLU A 494 54.94 17.74 29.72
CA GLU A 494 55.40 17.33 28.38
C GLU A 494 56.62 16.42 28.40
N VAL A 495 57.37 16.36 29.52
CA VAL A 495 58.55 15.49 29.68
C VAL A 495 58.15 14.02 29.78
N TYR A 496 57.14 13.72 30.62
CA TYR A 496 56.69 12.34 30.85
C TYR A 496 55.52 11.94 29.94
N ALA A 497 54.66 12.90 29.58
CA ALA A 497 53.50 12.69 28.73
C ALA A 497 53.51 13.68 27.55
N PRO A 498 54.45 13.54 26.61
CA PRO A 498 54.56 14.44 25.46
C PRO A 498 53.30 14.35 24.57
N LEU A 499 52.75 15.50 24.21
CA LEU A 499 51.58 15.56 23.35
C LEU A 499 51.98 15.36 21.88
N ALA A 500 51.34 14.41 21.19
CA ALA A 500 51.66 14.04 19.80
C ALA A 500 51.67 15.20 18.78
N ARG A 501 50.90 16.27 19.03
CA ARG A 501 50.91 17.48 18.18
C ARG A 501 52.25 18.22 18.16
N HIS A 502 53.12 18.01 19.15
CA HIS A 502 54.46 18.58 19.21
C HIS A 502 55.47 17.75 18.39
N GLY A 503 55.01 16.69 17.72
CA GLY A 503 55.85 15.88 16.84
C GLY A 503 56.86 15.02 17.59
N HIS A 504 56.63 14.74 18.87
CA HIS A 504 57.49 13.86 19.64
C HIS A 504 57.32 12.42 19.18
N VAL A 505 58.28 11.96 18.38
CA VAL A 505 58.50 10.55 18.10
C VAL A 505 59.34 10.03 19.27
N PRO A 506 58.86 9.05 20.05
CA PRO A 506 59.68 8.50 21.12
C PRO A 506 61.01 7.98 20.55
N ASP A 507 62.11 8.29 21.23
CA ASP A 507 63.50 7.93 20.85
C ASP A 507 63.71 6.40 20.95
N TYR A 508 63.06 5.62 20.08
CA TYR A 508 63.41 4.22 19.86
C TYR A 508 64.48 4.05 18.78
N ASN A 509 64.88 5.15 18.13
CA ASN A 509 65.81 5.18 16.99
C ASN A 509 67.03 6.10 17.21
N THR A 510 67.56 6.19 18.43
CA THR A 510 69.02 6.29 18.52
C THR A 510 69.53 4.90 18.19
N ALA A 511 70.14 4.75 17.02
CA ALA A 511 70.68 3.49 16.53
C ALA A 511 71.33 2.73 17.69
N LYS A 512 70.78 1.56 18.03
CA LYS A 512 71.48 0.59 18.87
C LYS A 512 72.79 0.28 18.16
N ILE A 513 73.87 0.93 18.56
CA ILE A 513 75.22 0.57 18.11
C ILE A 513 75.57 -0.69 18.91
N GLU A 514 75.05 -1.82 18.46
CA GLU A 514 75.50 -3.14 18.93
C GLU A 514 76.78 -3.45 18.15
N ALA A 515 77.91 -2.92 18.61
CA ALA A 515 79.23 -3.29 18.09
C ALA A 515 79.76 -4.49 18.88
N ASP A 516 80.21 -5.53 18.17
CA ASP A 516 80.73 -6.76 18.78
C ASP A 516 82.18 -6.55 19.23
N LEU A 517 82.35 -5.99 20.43
CA LEU A 517 83.63 -5.57 21.02
C LEU A 517 84.50 -6.74 21.50
N ALA A 518 83.98 -7.97 21.48
CA ALA A 518 84.70 -9.16 21.96
C ALA A 518 85.66 -9.75 20.93
N SER A 519 85.46 -9.43 19.64
CA SER A 519 86.23 -9.97 18.51
C SER A 519 87.24 -8.93 18.03
N PHE A 520 88.52 -9.32 17.89
CA PHE A 520 89.56 -8.43 17.32
C PHE A 520 89.18 -7.89 15.93
N PRO A 521 88.60 -8.70 15.01
CA PRO A 521 87.98 -8.19 13.78
C PRO A 521 86.92 -7.10 13.99
N GLY A 522 86.11 -7.21 15.05
CA GLY A 522 85.06 -6.24 15.38
C GLY A 522 85.63 -4.89 15.85
N LEU A 523 86.73 -4.91 16.62
CA LEU A 523 87.45 -3.68 17.00
C LEU A 523 88.09 -2.97 15.82
N VAL A 524 88.65 -3.70 14.85
CA VAL A 524 89.25 -3.11 13.63
C VAL A 524 88.17 -2.49 12.73
N GLN A 525 87.01 -3.14 12.61
CA GLN A 525 85.86 -2.56 11.90
C GLN A 525 85.34 -1.29 12.60
N LEU A 526 85.35 -1.28 13.94
CA LEU A 526 84.97 -0.11 14.72
C LEU A 526 85.96 1.04 14.53
N GLU A 527 87.26 0.77 14.60
CA GLU A 527 88.32 1.75 14.35
C GLU A 527 88.20 2.36 12.95
N ALA A 528 87.96 1.53 11.92
CA ALA A 528 87.76 1.99 10.55
C ALA A 528 86.46 2.80 10.36
N SER A 529 85.43 2.52 11.15
CA SER A 529 84.14 3.23 11.09
C SER A 529 84.17 4.61 11.78
N LEU A 530 85.15 4.85 12.66
CA LEU A 530 85.29 6.11 13.38
C LEU A 530 86.05 7.12 12.50
N HIS A 531 85.43 8.29 12.29
CA HIS A 531 86.04 9.35 11.48
C HIS A 531 87.40 9.80 12.09
N PRO A 532 88.45 10.07 11.29
CA PRO A 532 89.78 10.42 11.80
C PRO A 532 89.85 11.64 12.73
N SER A 533 88.79 12.46 12.76
CA SER A 533 88.66 13.60 13.69
C SER A 533 88.26 13.20 15.12
N VAL A 534 87.81 11.96 15.35
CA VAL A 534 87.52 11.42 16.69
C VAL A 534 88.80 10.92 17.34
N LEU A 535 89.74 10.42 16.53
CA LEU A 535 91.08 9.99 16.95
C LEU A 535 92.06 11.16 17.12
N ARG A 536 91.72 12.36 16.63
CA ARG A 536 92.48 13.60 16.87
C ARG A 536 91.74 14.47 17.87
N ALA A 537 92.42 14.98 18.88
CA ALA A 537 91.84 15.94 19.82
C ALA A 537 91.41 17.22 19.07
N PRO A 538 90.13 17.65 19.13
CA PRO A 538 89.68 18.83 18.40
C PRO A 538 90.15 20.11 19.10
N GLU A 539 90.91 20.94 18.40
CA GLU A 539 91.17 22.33 18.80
C GLU A 539 89.87 23.15 18.67
N LYS A 540 89.28 23.52 19.82
CA LYS A 540 88.06 24.31 19.87
C LYS A 540 88.39 25.81 19.84
N HIS A 541 88.40 26.40 18.65
CA HIS A 541 88.12 27.84 18.55
C HIS A 541 86.60 28.07 18.40
N PRO A 542 85.99 29.01 19.16
CA PRO A 542 84.57 29.29 19.07
C PRO A 542 84.25 29.85 17.68
N LYS A 543 83.31 29.21 16.96
CA LYS A 543 82.71 29.79 15.76
C LYS A 543 81.69 30.84 16.20
N ASP A 544 81.99 32.10 15.96
CA ASP A 544 81.02 33.18 16.13
C ASP A 544 79.86 32.95 15.16
N MET A 545 78.67 32.72 15.71
CA MET A 545 77.45 32.54 14.93
C MET A 545 77.12 33.86 14.24
N GLU A 546 77.31 33.90 12.92
CA GLU A 546 76.92 35.03 12.06
C GLU A 546 75.41 35.31 12.22
N LYS A 547 75.06 36.29 13.05
CA LYS A 547 73.72 36.85 13.08
C LYS A 547 73.49 37.51 11.72
N LYS A 548 72.48 37.05 10.97
CA LYS A 548 72.06 37.66 9.70
C LYS A 548 71.80 39.15 9.95
N LYS A 549 72.65 39.99 9.36
CA LYS A 549 72.59 41.45 9.52
C LYS A 549 71.25 41.96 9.00
N SER A 550 70.64 42.87 9.74
CA SER A 550 69.39 43.54 9.34
C SER A 550 69.58 44.28 8.01
N SER A 551 68.52 44.41 7.18
CA SER A 551 68.55 45.19 5.92
C SER A 551 69.15 46.59 6.11
N HIS A 552 68.88 47.24 7.26
CA HIS A 552 69.48 48.53 7.60
C HIS A 552 71.00 48.41 7.85
N GLN A 553 71.45 47.37 8.55
CA GLN A 553 72.88 47.15 8.81
C GLN A 553 73.62 46.83 7.51
N ILE A 554 73.02 46.06 6.60
CA ILE A 554 73.55 45.79 5.27
C ILE A 554 73.62 47.10 4.47
N ARG A 555 72.60 47.95 4.53
CA ARG A 555 72.57 49.26 3.84
C ARG A 555 73.61 50.23 4.39
N LYS A 556 73.79 50.27 5.72
CA LYS A 556 74.80 51.09 6.40
C LYS A 556 76.22 50.59 6.13
N GLU A 557 76.44 49.28 6.10
CA GLU A 557 77.72 48.69 5.70
C GLU A 557 78.00 48.95 4.22
N LEU A 558 76.98 48.85 3.34
CA LEU A 558 77.12 49.22 1.94
C LEU A 558 77.48 50.70 1.80
N GLU A 559 76.79 51.61 2.48
CA GLU A 559 77.11 53.05 2.51
C GLU A 559 78.54 53.31 3.00
N MET A 560 78.98 52.61 4.05
CA MET A 560 80.34 52.72 4.57
C MET A 560 81.38 52.14 3.60
N THR A 561 81.08 51.02 2.93
CA THR A 561 81.95 50.46 1.89
C THR A 561 81.98 51.31 0.63
N THR A 562 80.88 51.99 0.27
CA THR A 562 80.86 52.95 -0.82
C THR A 562 81.64 54.20 -0.46
N ALA A 563 81.55 54.69 0.78
CA ALA A 563 82.33 55.82 1.27
C ALA A 563 83.84 55.51 1.28
N LEU A 564 84.23 54.30 1.72
CA LEU A 564 85.60 53.83 1.64
C LEU A 564 86.07 53.65 0.20
N LYS A 565 85.23 53.11 -0.69
CA LYS A 565 85.54 53.01 -2.13
C LYS A 565 85.71 54.38 -2.77
N THR A 566 84.86 55.36 -2.45
CA THR A 566 84.99 56.73 -2.95
C THR A 566 86.23 57.44 -2.39
N ALA A 567 86.62 57.14 -1.14
CA ALA A 567 87.87 57.64 -0.56
C ALA A 567 89.11 56.96 -1.19
N MET A 568 89.04 55.66 -1.46
CA MET A 568 90.09 54.95 -2.20
C MET A 568 90.13 55.38 -3.67
N GLU A 569 88.99 55.73 -4.28
CA GLU A 569 88.90 56.27 -5.63
C GLU A 569 89.31 57.75 -5.69
N SER A 570 89.14 58.55 -4.64
CA SER A 570 89.72 59.89 -4.57
C SER A 570 91.24 59.81 -4.43
N ILE A 571 91.75 58.89 -3.59
CA ILE A 571 93.19 58.60 -3.49
C ILE A 571 93.73 58.08 -4.85
N LYS A 572 92.95 57.24 -5.55
CA LYS A 572 93.31 56.69 -6.87
C LYS A 572 93.19 57.73 -8.01
N LYS A 573 92.24 58.67 -7.92
CA LYS A 573 92.05 59.81 -8.85
C LYS A 573 93.06 60.92 -8.62
N GLU A 574 93.53 61.12 -7.39
CA GLU A 574 94.69 61.98 -7.09
C GLU A 574 95.99 61.37 -7.63
N LEU A 575 96.09 60.04 -7.70
CA LEU A 575 97.16 59.31 -8.40
C LEU A 575 96.98 59.24 -9.93
N GLN A 576 95.78 59.52 -10.45
CA GLN A 576 95.41 59.44 -11.88
C GLN A 576 94.99 60.80 -12.47
N GLN A 577 95.46 61.91 -11.89
CA GLN A 577 95.35 63.26 -12.46
C GLN A 577 96.30 63.50 -13.67
N ASN A 578 96.63 62.43 -14.40
CA ASN A 578 97.16 62.50 -15.75
C ASN A 578 96.23 61.69 -16.65
N GLU A 579 95.66 62.37 -17.63
CA GLU A 579 94.79 61.87 -18.72
C GLU A 579 93.26 61.93 -18.50
N GLY A 580 92.65 63.00 -19.04
CA GLY A 580 91.64 62.86 -20.09
C GLY A 580 90.21 62.45 -19.72
N GLU A 581 89.43 63.46 -19.35
CA GLU A 581 87.99 63.71 -19.56
C GLU A 581 86.99 62.67 -20.16
N ALA A 582 85.87 62.58 -19.43
CA ALA A 582 84.46 62.76 -19.85
C ALA A 582 83.64 61.61 -20.48
N GLY A 583 82.43 61.41 -19.92
CA GLY A 583 81.28 60.90 -20.68
C GLY A 583 80.17 60.17 -19.92
N LYS A 584 79.19 60.93 -19.43
CA LYS A 584 77.83 60.60 -18.88
C LYS A 584 77.08 59.36 -19.43
N GLY A 585 76.14 58.84 -18.62
CA GLY A 585 74.81 58.42 -19.12
C GLY A 585 74.07 57.33 -18.34
N ASP A 586 72.97 57.69 -17.68
CA ASP A 586 72.02 56.86 -16.92
C ASP A 586 71.39 55.69 -17.70
N THR A 587 70.96 54.64 -16.97
CA THR A 587 69.63 53.99 -17.13
C THR A 587 69.35 52.97 -16.02
N SER A 588 68.21 53.12 -15.35
CA SER A 588 67.64 52.17 -14.38
C SER A 588 66.81 51.09 -15.11
N PRO A 589 66.98 49.78 -14.81
CA PRO A 589 66.01 48.76 -15.16
C PRO A 589 65.11 48.39 -13.96
N GLY A 590 63.81 48.37 -14.23
CA GLY A 590 62.73 48.15 -13.28
C GLY A 590 62.72 46.79 -12.58
N THR A 591 62.27 46.85 -11.34
CA THR A 591 62.07 45.74 -10.41
C THR A 591 60.96 44.79 -10.91
N GLY A 592 61.34 43.57 -11.25
CA GLY A 592 60.43 42.47 -11.58
C GLY A 592 59.53 42.08 -10.39
N LEU A 593 58.23 41.99 -10.65
CA LEU A 593 57.20 41.52 -9.72
C LEU A 593 57.39 40.02 -9.41
N LYS A 594 57.44 39.70 -8.11
CA LYS A 594 57.55 38.35 -7.56
C LYS A 594 56.26 37.58 -7.80
N LYS A 595 56.35 36.41 -8.43
CA LYS A 595 55.27 35.42 -8.54
C LYS A 595 54.94 34.87 -7.14
N PHE A 596 53.70 35.01 -6.68
CA PHE A 596 53.21 34.32 -5.50
C PHE A 596 52.99 32.84 -5.85
N HIS A 597 53.66 31.94 -5.12
CA HIS A 597 53.38 30.51 -5.17
C HIS A 597 51.96 30.25 -4.63
N LEU A 598 51.05 29.81 -5.50
CA LEU A 598 49.80 29.18 -5.06
C LEU A 598 50.17 27.89 -4.31
N ARG A 599 49.59 27.70 -3.12
CA ARG A 599 49.67 26.44 -2.39
C ARG A 599 48.97 25.35 -3.21
N ASN A 600 49.69 24.27 -3.52
CA ASN A 600 49.09 23.05 -4.05
C ASN A 600 48.08 22.53 -3.02
N VAL A 601 46.79 22.58 -3.37
CA VAL A 601 45.74 21.90 -2.61
C VAL A 601 45.89 20.42 -2.93
N LEU A 602 46.23 19.61 -1.93
CA LEU A 602 46.30 18.16 -2.05
C LEU A 602 44.88 17.63 -2.35
N GLU A 603 44.66 17.19 -3.59
CA GLU A 603 43.46 16.41 -3.94
C GLU A 603 43.54 15.06 -3.21
N ARG A 604 42.42 14.64 -2.60
CA ARG A 604 42.31 13.28 -2.05
C ARG A 604 42.35 12.29 -3.22
N PRO A 605 43.03 11.14 -3.07
CA PRO A 605 42.97 10.10 -4.10
C PRO A 605 41.52 9.65 -4.27
N ASP A 606 41.11 9.44 -5.53
CA ASP A 606 39.79 8.91 -5.87
C ASP A 606 39.60 7.52 -5.25
N SER A 607 38.37 7.24 -4.80
CA SER A 607 38.01 5.93 -4.28
C SER A 607 38.20 4.86 -5.36
N PRO A 608 38.76 3.67 -5.03
CA PRO A 608 38.94 2.60 -6.00
C PRO A 608 37.64 2.27 -6.74
N ARG A 609 37.63 2.42 -8.06
CA ARG A 609 36.61 1.90 -8.97
C ARG A 609 37.10 0.59 -9.58
N ASP A 610 36.21 -0.37 -9.74
CA ASP A 610 36.48 -1.62 -10.45
C ASP A 610 36.65 -1.29 -11.95
N LYS A 611 37.83 -1.56 -12.50
CA LYS A 611 38.27 -1.16 -13.86
C LYS A 611 37.62 -1.96 -15.01
N ASN A 612 36.58 -2.73 -14.73
CA ASN A 612 36.11 -3.77 -15.66
C ASN A 612 34.79 -3.45 -16.36
N ASP A 613 34.11 -2.34 -16.03
CA ASP A 613 32.73 -2.10 -16.50
C ASP A 613 32.56 -0.96 -17.52
N VAL A 614 33.62 -0.23 -17.92
CA VAL A 614 33.50 0.93 -18.83
C VAL A 614 34.60 0.91 -19.90
N LEU A 615 34.22 1.17 -21.16
CA LEU A 615 35.15 1.26 -22.29
C LEU A 615 35.96 2.57 -22.20
N PRO A 616 37.27 2.58 -22.51
CA PRO A 616 38.14 3.77 -22.38
C PRO A 616 37.64 5.03 -23.13
N GLU A 617 36.92 4.84 -24.25
CA GLU A 617 36.36 5.92 -25.06
C GLU A 617 35.24 6.68 -24.34
N GLU A 618 34.49 6.02 -23.45
CA GLU A 618 33.40 6.64 -22.67
C GLU A 618 33.97 7.49 -21.52
N GLU A 619 35.07 7.07 -20.90
CA GLU A 619 35.76 7.86 -19.86
C GLU A 619 36.34 9.18 -20.41
N GLU A 620 36.89 9.14 -21.64
CA GLU A 620 37.40 10.33 -22.32
C GLU A 620 36.25 11.31 -22.63
N GLN A 621 35.11 10.80 -23.09
CA GLN A 621 33.92 11.62 -23.34
C GLN A 621 33.34 12.22 -22.06
N GLU A 622 33.25 11.44 -20.97
CA GLU A 622 32.82 11.94 -19.67
C GLU A 622 33.78 13.02 -19.13
N SER A 623 35.10 12.81 -19.28
CA SER A 623 36.10 13.79 -18.86
C SER A 623 36.02 15.09 -19.66
N ALA A 624 35.76 14.99 -20.97
CA ALA A 624 35.58 16.14 -21.86
C ALA A 624 34.30 16.91 -21.53
N VAL A 625 33.19 16.20 -21.26
CA VAL A 625 31.92 16.81 -20.84
C VAL A 625 32.07 17.50 -19.47
N LEU A 626 32.77 16.88 -18.52
CA LEU A 626 33.05 17.47 -17.21
C LEU A 626 33.93 18.73 -17.32
N LEU A 627 34.94 18.72 -18.20
CA LEU A 627 35.79 19.88 -18.47
C LEU A 627 34.97 21.02 -19.10
N LEU A 628 34.08 20.69 -20.04
CA LEU A 628 33.19 21.65 -20.69
C LEU A 628 32.20 22.26 -19.68
N GLN A 629 31.63 21.43 -18.80
CA GLN A 629 30.77 21.90 -17.71
C GLN A 629 31.52 22.80 -16.71
N ARG A 630 32.78 22.48 -16.38
CA ARG A 630 33.64 23.31 -15.52
C ARG A 630 33.96 24.65 -16.19
N LEU A 631 34.26 24.66 -17.49
CA LEU A 631 34.53 25.88 -18.25
C LEU A 631 33.29 26.77 -18.35
N ILE A 632 32.10 26.21 -18.64
CA ILE A 632 30.85 26.98 -18.69
C ILE A 632 30.51 27.56 -17.32
N ARG A 633 30.61 26.77 -16.25
CA ARG A 633 30.39 27.27 -14.88
C ARG A 633 31.41 28.35 -14.52
N GLY A 634 32.69 28.11 -14.79
CA GLY A 634 33.76 29.08 -14.56
C GLY A 634 33.54 30.38 -15.31
N ARG A 635 33.14 30.32 -16.59
CA ARG A 635 32.83 31.50 -17.40
C ARG A 635 31.58 32.23 -16.94
N ALA A 636 30.54 31.51 -16.53
CA ALA A 636 29.34 32.10 -15.94
C ALA A 636 29.66 32.85 -14.63
N TYR A 637 30.48 32.26 -13.75
CA TYR A 637 30.96 32.93 -12.53
C TYR A 637 31.82 34.15 -12.84
N GLN A 638 32.73 34.05 -13.81
CA GLN A 638 33.54 35.19 -14.24
C GLN A 638 32.66 36.32 -14.78
N ASN A 639 31.69 36.02 -15.65
CA ASN A 639 30.76 37.02 -16.20
C ASN A 639 29.94 37.68 -15.08
N LEU A 640 29.40 36.91 -14.13
CA LEU A 640 28.72 37.44 -12.94
C LEU A 640 29.63 38.36 -12.13
N MET A 641 30.91 38.00 -11.99
CA MET A 641 31.89 38.81 -11.26
C MET A 641 32.25 40.09 -12.02
N PHE A 642 32.38 40.03 -13.35
CA PHE A 642 32.62 41.18 -14.21
C PHE A 642 31.44 42.14 -14.20
N GLU A 643 30.22 41.62 -14.34
CA GLU A 643 29.00 42.42 -14.28
C GLU A 643 28.82 43.04 -12.88
N GLY A 644 29.12 42.28 -11.82
CA GLY A 644 29.13 42.79 -10.45
C GLY A 644 30.20 43.86 -10.22
N LYS A 645 31.36 43.75 -10.88
CA LYS A 645 32.42 44.77 -10.86
C LYS A 645 31.98 46.01 -11.63
N GLU A 646 31.43 45.87 -12.83
CA GLU A 646 30.95 46.99 -13.66
C GLU A 646 29.86 47.80 -12.96
N LYS A 647 28.86 47.12 -12.37
CA LYS A 647 27.80 47.77 -11.58
C LYS A 647 28.33 48.56 -10.37
N ARG A 648 29.53 48.24 -9.88
CA ARG A 648 30.15 48.87 -8.70
C ARG A 648 31.38 49.69 -9.05
N LEU A 649 31.72 49.85 -10.33
CA LEU A 649 32.93 50.57 -10.75
C LEU A 649 32.91 52.02 -10.28
N ASP A 650 31.76 52.68 -10.39
CA ASP A 650 31.59 54.07 -9.97
C ASP A 650 31.76 54.20 -8.45
N LEU A 651 31.11 53.35 -7.66
CA LEU A 651 31.30 53.29 -6.20
C LEU A 651 32.75 52.98 -5.81
N ILE A 652 33.43 52.07 -6.52
CA ILE A 652 34.84 51.74 -6.26
C ILE A 652 35.74 52.94 -6.57
N ASN A 653 35.45 53.68 -7.64
CA ASN A 653 36.19 54.88 -8.00
C ASN A 653 35.93 56.01 -7.00
N GLU A 654 34.69 56.17 -6.53
CA GLU A 654 34.30 57.10 -5.46
C GLU A 654 34.97 56.76 -4.13
N LEU A 655 34.98 55.49 -3.72
CA LEU A 655 35.65 55.04 -2.50
C LEU A 655 37.16 55.20 -2.58
N ARG A 656 37.78 54.90 -3.73
CA ARG A 656 39.22 55.12 -3.95
C ARG A 656 39.58 56.59 -4.01
N ALA A 657 38.71 57.43 -4.58
CA ALA A 657 38.88 58.88 -4.54
C ALA A 657 38.77 59.36 -3.09
N ALA A 658 37.78 58.90 -2.33
CA ALA A 658 37.61 59.21 -0.91
C ALA A 658 38.81 58.76 -0.04
N GLU A 659 39.39 57.57 -0.30
CA GLU A 659 40.61 57.11 0.37
C GLU A 659 41.80 58.01 0.06
N ARG A 660 42.00 58.40 -1.21
CA ARG A 660 43.05 59.34 -1.61
C ARG A 660 42.86 60.72 -1.00
N PHE A 661 41.62 61.22 -0.95
CA PHE A 661 41.29 62.48 -0.28
C PHE A 661 41.53 62.40 1.23
N ALA A 662 41.23 61.27 1.87
CA ALA A 662 41.49 61.04 3.29
C ALA A 662 42.99 61.03 3.64
N GLU A 663 43.84 60.49 2.76
CA GLU A 663 45.30 60.50 2.91
C GLU A 663 45.89 61.92 2.81
N THR A 664 45.26 62.81 2.02
CA THR A 664 45.70 64.21 1.86
C THR A 664 45.09 65.20 2.88
N ALA A 665 44.03 64.80 3.60
CA ALA A 665 43.28 65.69 4.48
C ALA A 665 44.01 65.98 5.80
N THR A 666 44.42 67.24 5.99
CA THR A 666 45.13 67.67 7.21
C THR A 666 44.25 68.53 8.13
N ARG A 667 43.15 69.12 7.63
CA ARG A 667 42.21 69.95 8.41
C ARG A 667 41.03 69.16 9.00
N VAL A 668 40.50 69.63 10.13
CA VAL A 668 39.38 68.98 10.85
C VAL A 668 38.07 69.01 10.04
N GLU A 669 37.83 70.06 9.25
CA GLU A 669 36.65 70.21 8.40
C GLU A 669 36.64 69.23 7.22
N GLU A 670 37.82 68.97 6.63
CA GLU A 670 38.00 68.00 5.54
C GLU A 670 37.72 66.56 6.02
N LYS A 671 38.14 66.23 7.25
CA LYS A 671 37.84 64.93 7.86
C LYS A 671 36.35 64.70 8.08
N ARG A 672 35.62 65.73 8.52
CA ARG A 672 34.15 65.67 8.68
C ARG A 672 33.43 65.47 7.34
N TYR A 673 33.93 66.06 6.26
CA TYR A 673 33.36 65.86 4.92
C TYR A 673 33.62 64.44 4.40
N VAL A 674 34.80 63.88 4.63
CA VAL A 674 35.12 62.48 4.30
C VAL A 674 34.24 61.50 5.09
N ASP A 675 33.99 61.78 6.38
CA ASP A 675 33.11 60.95 7.21
C ASP A 675 31.66 61.01 6.71
N GLN A 676 31.15 62.19 6.33
CA GLN A 676 29.81 62.32 5.73
C GLN A 676 29.68 61.57 4.39
N MET A 677 30.74 61.52 3.58
CA MET A 677 30.72 60.75 2.32
C MET A 677 30.79 59.25 2.58
N ARG A 678 31.49 58.82 3.63
CA ARG A 678 31.47 57.42 4.10
C ARG A 678 30.10 57.02 4.60
N ASP A 679 29.45 57.87 5.41
CA ASP A 679 28.12 57.60 5.94
C ASP A 679 27.08 57.45 4.81
N LYS A 680 27.14 58.30 3.78
CA LYS A 680 26.29 58.15 2.57
C LYS A 680 26.56 56.85 1.80
N ALA A 681 27.83 56.41 1.71
CA ALA A 681 28.16 55.13 1.10
C ALA A 681 27.66 53.94 1.94
N PHE A 682 27.72 54.04 3.28
CA PHE A 682 27.15 53.04 4.18
C PHE A 682 25.63 52.99 4.09
N GLU A 683 24.95 54.14 3.99
CA GLU A 683 23.50 54.21 3.75
C GLU A 683 23.13 53.55 2.43
N GLY A 684 23.86 53.79 1.33
CA GLY A 684 23.60 53.13 0.04
C GLY A 684 23.79 51.60 0.09
N VAL A 685 24.76 51.10 0.86
CA VAL A 685 24.93 49.65 1.09
C VAL A 685 23.81 49.09 1.97
N LEU A 686 23.38 49.84 2.99
CA LEU A 686 22.25 49.46 3.84
C LEU A 686 20.95 49.39 3.06
N GLU A 687 20.65 50.37 2.21
CA GLU A 687 19.48 50.37 1.32
C GLU A 687 19.52 49.20 0.34
N SER A 688 20.69 48.87 -0.22
CA SER A 688 20.89 47.69 -1.07
C SER A 688 20.57 46.37 -0.34
N VAL A 689 21.06 46.22 0.89
CA VAL A 689 20.82 45.03 1.71
C VAL A 689 19.35 44.95 2.13
N GLN A 690 18.76 46.07 2.55
CA GLN A 690 17.35 46.17 2.89
C GLN A 690 16.47 45.83 1.69
N GLY A 691 16.75 46.38 0.51
CA GLY A 691 16.03 46.08 -0.73
C GLY A 691 16.11 44.61 -1.12
N SER A 692 17.28 43.98 -0.94
CA SER A 692 17.45 42.53 -1.16
C SER A 692 16.61 41.69 -0.20
N VAL A 693 16.63 42.02 1.10
CA VAL A 693 15.82 41.32 2.11
C VAL A 693 14.33 41.50 1.83
N ILE A 694 13.89 42.72 1.51
CA ILE A 694 12.49 43.01 1.17
C ILE A 694 12.09 42.21 -0.08
N SER A 695 12.90 42.22 -1.14
CA SER A 695 12.64 41.45 -2.35
C SER A 695 12.54 39.94 -2.08
N GLN A 696 13.46 39.38 -1.28
CA GLN A 696 13.42 37.97 -0.90
C GLN A 696 12.19 37.63 -0.04
N THR A 697 11.80 38.51 0.89
CA THR A 697 10.59 38.29 1.69
C THR A 697 9.32 38.35 0.86
N LEU A 698 9.22 39.29 -0.10
CA LEU A 698 8.08 39.37 -1.02
C LEU A 698 8.02 38.16 -1.95
N ASP A 699 9.16 37.68 -2.45
CA ASP A 699 9.24 36.47 -3.28
C ASP A 699 8.92 35.19 -2.48
N GLN A 700 9.28 35.13 -1.20
CA GLN A 700 8.85 34.04 -0.32
C GLN A 700 7.35 34.08 -0.07
N LEU A 701 6.80 35.26 0.23
CA LEU A 701 5.36 35.43 0.46
C LEU A 701 4.54 35.14 -0.81
N SER A 702 5.05 35.51 -2.00
CA SER A 702 4.39 35.21 -3.28
C SER A 702 4.36 33.70 -3.54
N LYS A 703 5.47 33.00 -3.28
CA LYS A 703 5.56 31.53 -3.41
C LYS A 703 4.68 30.79 -2.42
N GLU A 704 4.63 31.23 -1.16
CA GLU A 704 3.73 30.65 -0.16
C GLU A 704 2.26 30.90 -0.51
N LEU A 705 1.92 32.07 -1.03
CA LEU A 705 0.55 32.35 -1.50
C LEU A 705 0.16 31.42 -2.65
N LEU A 706 1.03 31.24 -3.65
CA LEU A 706 0.78 30.29 -4.75
C LEU A 706 0.64 28.86 -4.23
N ARG A 707 1.51 28.45 -3.31
CA ARG A 707 1.42 27.14 -2.65
C ARG A 707 0.09 26.96 -1.92
N PHE A 708 -0.40 27.97 -1.19
CA PHE A 708 -1.71 27.90 -0.53
C PHE A 708 -2.87 27.80 -1.52
N GLN A 709 -2.80 28.49 -2.66
CA GLN A 709 -3.80 28.37 -3.73
C GLN A 709 -3.79 26.97 -4.34
N GLU A 710 -2.60 26.41 -4.60
CA GLU A 710 -2.43 25.04 -5.10
C GLU A 710 -2.93 24.00 -4.10
N GLU A 711 -2.61 24.15 -2.81
CA GLU A 711 -3.11 23.27 -1.75
C GLU A 711 -4.64 23.28 -1.66
N ARG A 712 -5.27 24.45 -1.79
CA ARG A 712 -6.75 24.57 -1.84
C ARG A 712 -7.33 23.90 -3.08
N ARG A 713 -6.69 24.07 -4.25
CA ARG A 713 -7.10 23.42 -5.50
C ARG A 713 -7.00 21.91 -5.40
N ILE A 714 -5.90 21.39 -4.84
CA ILE A 714 -5.70 19.96 -4.60
C ILE A 714 -6.74 19.43 -3.61
N ALA A 715 -7.01 20.15 -2.52
CA ALA A 715 -8.02 19.75 -1.55
C ALA A 715 -9.44 19.67 -2.17
N ALA A 716 -9.78 20.58 -3.08
CA ALA A 716 -11.05 20.54 -3.81
C ALA A 716 -11.12 19.31 -4.74
N MET A 717 -10.03 19.01 -5.46
CA MET A 717 -9.93 17.82 -6.32
C MET A 717 -10.04 16.51 -5.51
N VAL A 718 -9.40 16.45 -4.34
CA VAL A 718 -9.50 15.29 -3.43
C VAL A 718 -10.92 15.09 -2.94
N LYS A 719 -11.63 16.15 -2.54
CA LYS A 719 -13.03 16.04 -2.10
C LYS A 719 -13.96 15.57 -3.21
N LEU A 720 -13.74 15.99 -4.45
CA LEU A 720 -14.49 15.47 -5.60
C LEU A 720 -14.17 13.99 -5.83
N ALA A 721 -12.90 13.60 -5.82
CA ALA A 721 -12.50 12.20 -5.96
C ALA A 721 -13.05 11.29 -4.85
N GLU A 722 -13.17 11.81 -3.62
CA GLU A 722 -13.80 11.10 -2.50
C GLU A 722 -15.31 10.92 -2.70
N ARG A 723 -16.03 11.94 -3.20
CA ARG A 723 -17.44 11.79 -3.55
C ARG A 723 -17.63 10.75 -4.65
N ASP A 724 -16.85 10.84 -5.73
CA ASP A 724 -16.93 9.87 -6.81
C ASP A 724 -16.64 8.44 -6.31
N ARG A 725 -15.69 8.29 -5.37
CA ARG A 725 -15.41 7.00 -4.74
C ARG A 725 -16.60 6.51 -3.94
N GLN A 726 -17.23 7.37 -3.13
CA GLN A 726 -18.43 7.02 -2.35
C GLN A 726 -19.60 6.65 -3.26
N GLU A 727 -19.82 7.38 -4.34
CA GLU A 727 -20.86 7.08 -5.33
C GLU A 727 -20.60 5.73 -6.02
N ARG A 728 -19.36 5.43 -6.41
CA ARG A 728 -19.00 4.11 -6.97
C ARG A 728 -19.19 2.99 -5.95
N GLN A 729 -18.84 3.21 -4.69
CA GLN A 729 -19.08 2.23 -3.62
C GLN A 729 -20.58 2.02 -3.36
N ALA A 730 -21.40 3.07 -3.44
CA ALA A 730 -22.85 2.98 -3.34
C ALA A 730 -23.46 2.23 -4.54
N MET A 731 -22.98 2.50 -5.75
CA MET A 731 -23.43 1.78 -6.95
C MET A 731 -23.00 0.30 -6.94
N GLU A 732 -21.78 -0.01 -6.54
CA GLU A 732 -21.30 -1.39 -6.43
C GLU A 732 -22.00 -2.15 -5.32
N SER A 733 -22.25 -1.53 -4.16
CA SER A 733 -23.04 -2.14 -3.09
C SER A 733 -24.49 -2.36 -3.50
N GLY A 734 -25.11 -1.42 -4.23
CA GLY A 734 -26.43 -1.61 -4.82
C GLY A 734 -26.48 -2.77 -5.83
N ARG A 735 -25.45 -2.91 -6.67
CA ARG A 735 -25.32 -4.05 -7.59
C ARG A 735 -25.14 -5.38 -6.87
N ARG A 736 -24.29 -5.43 -5.83
CA ARG A 736 -24.09 -6.65 -5.02
C ARG A 736 -25.37 -7.09 -4.32
N GLN A 737 -26.11 -6.15 -3.73
CA GLN A 737 -27.41 -6.45 -3.13
C GLN A 737 -28.43 -6.95 -4.15
N ALA A 738 -28.41 -6.42 -5.38
CA ALA A 738 -29.29 -6.90 -6.44
C ALA A 738 -28.91 -8.31 -6.90
N GLU A 739 -27.61 -8.60 -7.00
CA GLU A 739 -27.10 -9.92 -7.36
C GLU A 739 -27.35 -10.95 -6.25
N GLU A 740 -27.16 -10.61 -4.97
CA GLU A 740 -27.48 -11.46 -3.83
C GLU A 740 -28.98 -11.82 -3.82
N ARG A 741 -29.87 -10.84 -4.02
CA ARG A 741 -31.31 -11.12 -4.16
C ARG A 741 -31.65 -11.99 -5.36
N LEU A 742 -30.91 -11.89 -6.46
CA LEU A 742 -31.11 -12.77 -7.61
C LEU A 742 -30.71 -14.20 -7.25
N ARG A 743 -29.55 -14.38 -6.60
CA ARG A 743 -29.07 -15.69 -6.14
C ARG A 743 -30.00 -16.32 -5.12
N GLU A 744 -30.52 -15.56 -4.16
CA GLU A 744 -31.53 -16.05 -3.21
C GLU A 744 -32.77 -16.59 -3.93
N ARG A 745 -33.27 -15.87 -4.95
CA ARG A 745 -34.40 -16.33 -5.77
C ARG A 745 -34.04 -17.57 -6.57
N GLU A 746 -32.85 -17.62 -7.18
CA GLU A 746 -32.38 -18.78 -7.93
C GLU A 746 -32.22 -20.01 -7.03
N ASP A 747 -31.71 -19.84 -5.82
CA ASP A 747 -31.57 -20.90 -4.82
C ASP A 747 -32.93 -21.40 -4.34
N GLU A 748 -33.91 -20.52 -4.12
CA GLU A 748 -35.29 -20.90 -3.80
C GLU A 748 -35.94 -21.69 -4.95
N MET A 749 -35.79 -21.22 -6.20
CA MET A 749 -36.28 -21.94 -7.38
C MET A 749 -35.61 -23.30 -7.52
N PHE A 750 -34.30 -23.38 -7.33
CA PHE A 750 -33.56 -24.64 -7.37
C PHE A 750 -34.05 -25.60 -6.29
N ARG A 751 -34.26 -25.10 -5.06
CA ARG A 751 -34.78 -25.91 -3.95
C ARG A 751 -36.18 -26.46 -4.24
N GLN A 752 -37.05 -25.66 -4.86
CA GLN A 752 -38.38 -26.10 -5.30
C GLN A 752 -38.28 -27.15 -6.42
N ILE A 753 -37.46 -26.94 -7.44
CA ILE A 753 -37.24 -27.90 -8.55
C ILE A 753 -36.71 -29.22 -7.99
N MET A 754 -35.74 -29.17 -7.09
CA MET A 754 -35.19 -30.37 -6.45
C MET A 754 -36.23 -31.08 -5.59
N GLY A 755 -37.10 -30.35 -4.89
CA GLY A 755 -38.23 -30.93 -4.16
C GLY A 755 -39.20 -31.65 -5.08
N VAL A 756 -39.54 -31.06 -6.24
CA VAL A 756 -40.37 -31.72 -7.25
C VAL A 756 -39.68 -32.95 -7.81
N HIS A 757 -38.39 -32.88 -8.15
CA HIS A 757 -37.64 -34.03 -8.67
C HIS A 757 -37.54 -35.17 -7.66
N GLN A 758 -37.25 -34.88 -6.40
CA GLN A 758 -37.26 -35.87 -5.32
C GLN A 758 -38.66 -36.49 -5.18
N GLY A 759 -39.71 -35.68 -5.14
CA GLY A 759 -41.09 -36.18 -5.12
C GLY A 759 -41.45 -37.06 -6.33
N THR A 760 -40.98 -36.73 -7.53
CA THR A 760 -41.20 -37.58 -8.71
C THR A 760 -40.42 -38.89 -8.65
N VAL A 761 -39.20 -38.87 -8.11
CA VAL A 761 -38.38 -40.07 -7.91
C VAL A 761 -39.03 -40.96 -6.85
N ASP A 762 -39.46 -40.38 -5.74
CA ASP A 762 -40.12 -41.11 -4.65
C ASP A 762 -41.43 -41.73 -5.13
N SER A 763 -42.28 -40.98 -5.83
CA SER A 763 -43.52 -41.51 -6.41
C SER A 763 -43.27 -42.64 -7.42
N TYR A 764 -42.23 -42.54 -8.24
CA TYR A 764 -41.87 -43.60 -9.18
C TYR A 764 -41.35 -44.85 -8.47
N LEU A 765 -40.52 -44.68 -7.44
CA LEU A 765 -40.04 -45.79 -6.63
C LEU A 765 -41.18 -46.46 -5.85
N GLU A 766 -42.10 -45.67 -5.29
CA GLU A 766 -43.31 -46.18 -4.67
C GLU A 766 -44.14 -47.00 -5.65
N GLU A 767 -44.37 -46.52 -6.88
CA GLU A 767 -45.12 -47.26 -7.90
C GLU A 767 -44.44 -48.59 -8.27
N VAL A 768 -43.12 -48.60 -8.45
CA VAL A 768 -42.38 -49.84 -8.73
C VAL A 768 -42.45 -50.80 -7.54
N LEU A 769 -42.34 -50.29 -6.32
CA LEU A 769 -42.46 -51.09 -5.10
C LEU A 769 -43.87 -51.65 -4.91
N THR A 770 -44.92 -50.85 -5.14
CA THR A 770 -46.31 -51.33 -5.04
C THR A 770 -46.57 -52.39 -6.09
N ASN A 771 -46.15 -52.19 -7.34
CA ASN A 771 -46.33 -53.18 -8.41
C ASN A 771 -45.62 -54.50 -8.08
N THR A 772 -44.37 -54.44 -7.62
CA THR A 772 -43.63 -55.65 -7.23
C THR A 772 -44.22 -56.35 -6.01
N VAL A 773 -44.73 -55.60 -5.03
CA VAL A 773 -45.44 -56.15 -3.86
C VAL A 773 -46.75 -56.80 -4.29
N GLU A 774 -47.50 -56.20 -5.20
CA GLU A 774 -48.74 -56.75 -5.75
C GLU A 774 -48.49 -58.05 -6.52
N GLU A 775 -47.48 -58.09 -7.40
CA GLU A 775 -47.07 -59.31 -8.12
C GLU A 775 -46.64 -60.43 -7.15
N ALA A 776 -45.86 -60.09 -6.12
CA ALA A 776 -45.45 -61.03 -5.08
C ALA A 776 -46.64 -61.52 -4.24
N ALA A 777 -47.58 -60.64 -3.91
CA ALA A 777 -48.79 -60.99 -3.16
C ALA A 777 -49.70 -61.89 -4.00
N GLN A 778 -49.91 -61.57 -5.28
CA GLN A 778 -50.70 -62.38 -6.21
C GLN A 778 -50.09 -63.78 -6.39
N SER A 779 -48.77 -63.87 -6.62
CA SER A 779 -48.10 -65.17 -6.76
C SER A 779 -48.21 -66.01 -5.49
N ARG A 780 -48.03 -65.41 -4.30
CA ARG A 780 -48.24 -66.10 -3.01
C ARG A 780 -49.69 -66.55 -2.83
N ALA A 781 -50.66 -65.67 -3.07
CA ALA A 781 -52.08 -66.00 -2.96
C ALA A 781 -52.46 -67.17 -3.89
N LEU A 782 -51.94 -67.19 -5.12
CA LEU A 782 -52.14 -68.31 -6.05
C LEU A 782 -51.51 -69.61 -5.53
N THR A 783 -50.30 -69.56 -4.96
CA THR A 783 -49.68 -70.76 -4.38
C THR A 783 -50.46 -71.29 -3.18
N GLU A 784 -50.92 -70.43 -2.27
CA GLU A 784 -51.74 -70.84 -1.14
C GLU A 784 -53.10 -71.37 -1.57
N ALA A 785 -53.75 -70.73 -2.54
CA ALA A 785 -55.01 -71.21 -3.10
C ALA A 785 -54.85 -72.59 -3.72
N ARG A 786 -53.74 -72.84 -4.44
CA ARG A 786 -53.42 -74.17 -5.00
C ARG A 786 -53.19 -75.21 -3.91
N LEU A 787 -52.43 -74.88 -2.85
CA LEU A 787 -52.20 -75.79 -1.73
C LEU A 787 -53.52 -76.11 -0.98
N LYS A 788 -54.38 -75.11 -0.75
CA LYS A 788 -55.71 -75.30 -0.17
C LYS A 788 -56.60 -76.16 -1.07
N ALA A 789 -56.60 -75.91 -2.38
CA ALA A 789 -57.35 -76.72 -3.33
C ALA A 789 -56.85 -78.17 -3.37
N GLN A 790 -55.53 -78.40 -3.34
CA GLN A 790 -54.96 -79.74 -3.23
C GLN A 790 -55.39 -80.44 -1.94
N TYR A 791 -55.37 -79.74 -0.80
CA TYR A 791 -55.83 -80.29 0.47
C TYR A 791 -57.33 -80.64 0.43
N ILE A 792 -58.17 -79.75 -0.10
CA ILE A 792 -59.61 -80.00 -0.29
C ILE A 792 -59.81 -81.21 -1.20
N ASN A 793 -59.12 -81.28 -2.34
CA ASN A 793 -59.20 -82.42 -3.24
C ASN A 793 -58.82 -83.72 -2.53
N GLN A 794 -57.73 -83.75 -1.74
CA GLN A 794 -57.38 -84.94 -0.96
C GLN A 794 -58.46 -85.33 0.07
N VAL A 795 -59.15 -84.36 0.66
CA VAL A 795 -60.26 -84.62 1.59
C VAL A 795 -61.49 -85.13 0.83
N VAL A 796 -61.81 -84.52 -0.32
CA VAL A 796 -62.89 -84.95 -1.22
C VAL A 796 -62.61 -86.36 -1.73
N ASP A 797 -61.42 -86.65 -2.24
CA ASP A 797 -61.00 -87.99 -2.70
C ASP A 797 -61.16 -89.05 -1.60
N LYS A 798 -60.82 -88.71 -0.34
CA LYS A 798 -61.02 -89.61 0.81
C LYS A 798 -62.51 -89.82 1.13
N LEU A 799 -63.32 -88.76 1.03
CA LEU A 799 -64.77 -88.84 1.24
C LEU A 799 -65.45 -89.62 0.11
N GLU A 800 -65.09 -89.38 -1.14
CA GLU A 800 -65.57 -90.10 -2.33
C GLU A 800 -65.19 -91.58 -2.26
N ALA A 801 -63.94 -91.89 -1.91
CA ALA A 801 -63.49 -93.27 -1.70
C ALA A 801 -64.26 -93.98 -0.56
N SER A 802 -64.80 -93.24 0.41
CA SER A 802 -65.62 -93.80 1.49
C SER A 802 -67.11 -93.92 1.13
N ALA A 803 -67.59 -93.15 0.14
CA ALA A 803 -69.01 -92.98 -0.14
C ALA A 803 -69.50 -93.67 -1.42
N GLN A 804 -68.62 -93.97 -2.39
CA GLN A 804 -69.05 -94.47 -3.71
C GLN A 804 -68.78 -95.96 -3.93
N GLU A 805 -69.84 -96.69 -4.27
CA GLU A 805 -69.76 -98.04 -4.83
C GLU A 805 -69.44 -97.96 -6.34
N PRO A 806 -68.60 -98.87 -6.87
CA PRO A 806 -68.10 -98.80 -8.26
C PRO A 806 -69.19 -98.82 -9.34
N GLU A 807 -70.38 -99.35 -9.03
CA GLU A 807 -71.51 -99.40 -9.98
C GLU A 807 -72.09 -98.00 -10.29
N VAL A 808 -72.06 -97.08 -9.33
CA VAL A 808 -72.58 -95.71 -9.51
C VAL A 808 -71.65 -94.91 -10.42
N VAL A 809 -70.33 -95.08 -10.27
CA VAL A 809 -69.30 -94.43 -11.09
C VAL A 809 -69.41 -94.88 -12.56
N VAL A 810 -69.62 -96.17 -12.81
CA VAL A 810 -69.81 -96.70 -14.17
C VAL A 810 -71.08 -96.13 -14.81
N ARG A 811 -72.18 -96.01 -14.06
CA ARG A 811 -73.44 -95.42 -14.57
C ARG A 811 -73.25 -93.94 -14.94
N GLU A 812 -72.57 -93.17 -14.11
CA GLU A 812 -72.31 -91.76 -14.39
C GLU A 812 -71.34 -91.57 -15.57
N LEU A 813 -70.30 -92.38 -15.69
CA LEU A 813 -69.40 -92.37 -16.85
C LEU A 813 -70.12 -92.72 -18.16
N VAL A 814 -71.01 -93.71 -18.13
CA VAL A 814 -71.81 -94.07 -19.31
C VAL A 814 -72.75 -92.92 -19.70
N HIS A 815 -73.37 -92.26 -18.72
CA HIS A 815 -74.29 -91.15 -18.98
C HIS A 815 -73.57 -89.87 -19.43
N THR A 816 -72.41 -89.55 -18.86
CA THR A 816 -71.68 -88.29 -19.12
C THR A 816 -70.72 -88.36 -20.30
N PHE A 817 -70.05 -89.49 -20.53
CA PHE A 817 -69.06 -89.61 -21.60
C PHE A 817 -69.57 -90.42 -22.79
N ASN A 818 -70.07 -91.63 -22.56
CA ASN A 818 -70.39 -92.53 -23.68
C ASN A 818 -71.63 -92.08 -24.47
N LEU A 819 -72.71 -91.69 -23.79
CA LEU A 819 -73.94 -91.23 -24.46
C LEU A 819 -73.73 -89.98 -25.32
N PRO A 820 -73.12 -88.88 -24.79
CA PRO A 820 -72.87 -87.69 -25.59
C PRO A 820 -71.84 -87.91 -26.71
N HIS A 821 -70.86 -88.79 -26.52
CA HIS A 821 -69.88 -89.11 -27.55
C HIS A 821 -70.53 -89.86 -28.73
N VAL A 822 -71.39 -90.84 -28.43
CA VAL A 822 -72.18 -91.54 -29.46
C VAL A 822 -73.13 -90.58 -30.18
N GLN A 823 -73.78 -89.66 -29.45
CA GLN A 823 -74.61 -88.61 -30.07
C GLN A 823 -73.80 -87.68 -30.98
N ARG A 824 -72.59 -87.27 -30.58
CA ARG A 824 -71.69 -86.47 -31.43
C ARG A 824 -71.24 -87.24 -32.67
N GLU A 825 -70.89 -88.53 -32.56
CA GLU A 825 -70.57 -89.34 -33.73
C GLU A 825 -71.75 -89.45 -34.70
N VAL A 826 -72.97 -89.66 -34.20
CA VAL A 826 -74.17 -89.73 -35.04
C VAL A 826 -74.38 -88.40 -35.78
N ILE A 827 -74.22 -87.27 -35.10
CA ILE A 827 -74.31 -85.94 -35.71
C ILE A 827 -73.19 -85.73 -36.74
N GLN A 828 -71.96 -86.11 -36.44
CA GLN A 828 -70.83 -86.01 -37.38
C GLN A 828 -71.04 -86.86 -38.63
N ARG A 829 -71.55 -88.09 -38.50
CA ARG A 829 -71.90 -88.96 -39.64
C ARG A 829 -73.01 -88.34 -40.49
N ARG A 830 -74.01 -87.70 -39.86
CA ARG A 830 -75.09 -87.00 -40.57
C ARG A 830 -74.55 -85.79 -41.36
N ILE A 831 -73.74 -84.95 -40.73
CA ILE A 831 -73.07 -83.82 -41.38
C ILE A 831 -72.17 -84.31 -42.52
N ALA A 832 -71.44 -85.41 -42.34
CA ALA A 832 -70.60 -85.99 -43.40
C ALA A 832 -71.42 -86.47 -44.61
N GLN A 833 -72.62 -87.03 -44.40
CA GLN A 833 -73.52 -87.39 -45.50
C GLN A 833 -74.08 -86.17 -46.22
N GLU A 834 -74.46 -85.11 -45.50
CA GLU A 834 -74.92 -83.84 -46.09
C GLU A 834 -73.79 -83.16 -46.88
N ASN A 835 -72.58 -83.10 -46.32
CA ASN A 835 -71.40 -82.57 -47.00
C ASN A 835 -71.03 -83.38 -48.24
N LYS A 836 -71.21 -84.72 -48.23
CA LYS A 836 -71.03 -85.54 -49.45
C LYS A 836 -72.00 -85.11 -50.55
N ARG A 837 -73.29 -84.93 -50.23
CA ARG A 837 -74.28 -84.41 -51.19
C ARG A 837 -73.89 -83.04 -51.75
N PHE A 838 -73.45 -82.12 -50.90
CA PHE A 838 -72.97 -80.81 -51.35
C PHE A 838 -71.69 -80.90 -52.19
N SER A 839 -70.77 -81.80 -51.86
CA SER A 839 -69.54 -82.01 -52.63
C SER A 839 -69.79 -82.66 -53.99
N GLU A 840 -70.77 -83.57 -54.09
CA GLU A 840 -71.23 -84.17 -55.35
C GLU A 840 -71.92 -83.12 -56.23
N ALA A 841 -72.77 -82.26 -55.64
CA ALA A 841 -73.36 -81.13 -56.35
C ALA A 841 -72.31 -80.13 -56.85
N ALA A 842 -71.30 -79.82 -56.03
CA ALA A 842 -70.20 -78.94 -56.42
C ALA A 842 -69.33 -79.55 -57.53
N ARG A 843 -69.04 -80.86 -57.46
CA ARG A 843 -68.37 -81.58 -58.56
C ARG A 843 -69.19 -81.57 -59.84
N GLY A 844 -70.50 -81.80 -59.76
CA GLY A 844 -71.39 -81.67 -60.91
C GLY A 844 -71.37 -80.28 -61.55
N ALA A 845 -71.40 -79.22 -60.74
CA ALA A 845 -71.28 -77.84 -61.22
C ALA A 845 -69.89 -77.54 -61.82
N LEU A 846 -68.82 -78.09 -61.26
CA LEU A 846 -67.47 -77.97 -61.83
C LEU A 846 -67.35 -78.73 -63.15
N ASP A 847 -67.93 -79.92 -63.27
CA ASP A 847 -67.96 -80.66 -64.53
C ASP A 847 -68.80 -79.94 -65.59
N GLU A 848 -69.92 -79.32 -65.21
CA GLU A 848 -70.70 -78.45 -66.11
C GLU A 848 -69.92 -77.22 -66.56
N THR A 849 -69.20 -76.55 -65.65
CA THR A 849 -68.36 -75.40 -66.03
C THR A 849 -67.16 -75.83 -66.86
N TYR A 850 -66.54 -76.98 -66.57
CA TYR A 850 -65.47 -77.56 -67.38
C TYR A 850 -65.97 -77.87 -68.79
N LYS A 851 -67.14 -78.49 -68.94
CA LYS A 851 -67.79 -78.72 -70.25
C LYS A 851 -67.99 -77.41 -71.01
N ARG A 852 -68.56 -76.38 -70.37
CA ARG A 852 -68.75 -75.04 -70.98
C ARG A 852 -67.42 -74.40 -71.41
N VAL A 853 -66.36 -74.54 -70.61
CA VAL A 853 -65.03 -74.00 -70.96
C VAL A 853 -64.40 -74.79 -72.11
N THR A 854 -64.53 -76.12 -72.13
CA THR A 854 -64.03 -76.94 -73.24
C THR A 854 -64.77 -76.66 -74.56
N GLU A 855 -66.06 -76.37 -74.51
CA GLU A 855 -66.87 -75.95 -75.66
C GLU A 855 -66.47 -74.56 -76.19
N HIS A 856 -65.94 -73.68 -75.34
CA HIS A 856 -65.45 -72.36 -75.74
C HIS A 856 -63.99 -72.34 -76.25
N VAL A 857 -63.16 -73.32 -75.87
CA VAL A 857 -61.73 -73.37 -76.25
C VAL A 857 -61.48 -74.14 -77.56
N ASN A 858 -62.41 -75.00 -78.00
CA ASN A 858 -62.34 -75.71 -79.28
C ASN A 858 -63.59 -75.45 -80.12
N PRO A 859 -63.61 -74.45 -81.02
CA PRO A 859 -64.66 -74.38 -82.03
C PRO A 859 -64.51 -75.57 -83.00
N PRO A 860 -65.59 -76.32 -83.30
CA PRO A 860 -65.58 -77.26 -84.40
C PRO A 860 -65.40 -76.49 -85.72
N GLN A 861 -64.56 -77.02 -86.61
CA GLN A 861 -64.51 -76.65 -88.03
C GLN A 861 -65.84 -76.93 -88.71
#